data_AF-A0A6P2AS08-F1
#
_entry.id   AF-A0A6P2AS08-F1
#
_cell.length_a   1.000
_cell.length_b   1.000
_cell.length_c   1.000
_cell.angle_alpha   90.00
_cell.angle_beta   90.00
_cell.angle_gamma   90.00
#
_symmetry.space_group_name_H-M   'P 1'
#
loop_
_entity.id
_entity.type
_entity.pdbx_description
1 polymer ?
#
loop_
_entity_poly.entity_id
_entity_poly.type
_entity_poly.pdbx_seq_one_letter_code
_entity_poly.pdbx_strand_id
1 'polypeptide(L)'
;MKATFLRSGLSPIVLLCLTLVVGLITAPASAQGTFNTVPDPIDSRELDGYAERLGLSPQQRQLISEFHQDYLDRYRQLREGEIEDFLSEMRSLTRSFDMSNLPIMERLVRTADRLMRRIEQLDESFFNDVESVLTEDQQRVVPRVRMARTRLRYGNEMTRGIDFINPAVRIDLTEFVQELDLSRADLERIDPVLMSYEQRLTRGAKDVFEAGATMMLEAMREMDRAGFTDPDLEQRELMLQMFQHFQEIWADLTEDLMKETKRVTDLHRRTFRDLAQLLPEEPARELRRSYLSRAYPQAAAIGRAAERQFTTVLEAVDQVDESTRRSVRNMYEAHRQQQDRLANEMMDVLDEQRQNLTLAQMIRRSEGEFRAQIEELTERANERDQTIVNSLHGLIGTETASALNLSETVEEDSNRGNRWRARRGRPGGGGMARGGERRDAAELRREMRPETPLPGPLNRRDVQQFQQRAQLSDGEKQLLDVLLDTYTEGYSEINREKIAPLMLAVQRFENPTGDDADRMPDGEEIMKIIEMHDAALRAIVELEESFFNDVASGLYEGEPSEELDRWQLSRRRAAFAPLPSPSEASRAQRAGGPGGMRMFAQAAEAAVDVSRLLSELRIDTADQRVDELLKDYEYEVTELFEERYDLERQMRGAFLSMRAGGEGRARGREFGRVMREVGSTSREVNEAIVINNRHLLDQLLDALPSASAGQVREQYYRRAFPQVYNDPDRAHDMLQTVMSIDSLSDRQRMRIQELNIDYRMTYAALSEDMVDLMMSGEEEDDGRGRARRRSFADPDQSRIEQLRFERRELSERIRRQVQSILTEQQRGAIDMVQR
;
A
#
# COMPACT_ATOMS: atom_id res chain seq x y z
N MET A 1 -12.77 -48.78 0.75
CA MET A 1 -12.24 -47.69 -0.09
C MET A 1 -12.35 -46.37 0.68
N LYS A 2 -11.42 -46.17 1.61
CA LYS A 2 -11.21 -44.98 2.46
C LYS A 2 -9.70 -44.74 2.47
N ALA A 3 -9.23 -43.75 1.72
CA ALA A 3 -7.88 -43.16 1.70
C ALA A 3 -7.96 -42.06 0.62
N THR A 4 -7.45 -40.84 0.72
CA THR A 4 -6.24 -40.35 1.40
C THR A 4 -6.36 -38.82 1.42
N PHE A 5 -6.51 -38.19 2.59
CA PHE A 5 -6.44 -36.72 2.72
C PHE A 5 -5.73 -36.36 4.03
N LEU A 6 -4.41 -36.52 4.04
CA LEU A 6 -3.50 -36.11 5.11
C LEU A 6 -2.16 -35.72 4.45
N ARG A 7 -2.07 -34.55 3.80
CA ARG A 7 -0.79 -34.01 3.26
C ARG A 7 -0.75 -32.48 3.24
N SER A 8 -0.56 -31.89 4.42
CA SER A 8 0.33 -30.75 4.76
C SER A 8 -0.12 -30.20 6.12
N GLY A 9 0.66 -30.50 7.16
CA GLY A 9 0.24 -30.47 8.57
C GLY A 9 0.32 -29.11 9.26
N LEU A 10 -0.45 -28.14 8.79
CA LEU A 10 -0.96 -27.07 9.66
C LEU A 10 -2.47 -27.05 9.50
N SER A 11 -3.18 -27.40 10.58
CA SER A 11 -4.63 -27.39 10.58
C SER A 11 -5.13 -25.96 10.27
N PRO A 12 -6.21 -25.77 9.48
CA PRO A 12 -6.87 -24.47 9.35
C PRO A 12 -7.24 -23.85 10.71
N ILE A 13 -7.29 -24.67 11.77
CA ILE A 13 -7.46 -24.30 13.18
C ILE A 13 -6.23 -23.55 13.75
N VAL A 14 -5.01 -24.05 13.48
CA VAL A 14 -3.77 -23.34 13.87
C VAL A 14 -3.65 -22.03 13.11
N LEU A 15 -4.10 -22.02 11.84
CA LEU A 15 -4.15 -20.81 11.01
C LEU A 15 -5.15 -19.77 11.53
N LEU A 16 -6.25 -20.18 12.19
CA LEU A 16 -7.24 -19.26 12.79
C LEU A 16 -6.72 -18.61 14.08
N CYS A 17 -6.17 -19.39 15.01
CA CYS A 17 -5.51 -18.82 16.19
C CYS A 17 -4.33 -17.93 15.78
N LEU A 18 -3.56 -18.35 14.76
CA LEU A 18 -2.57 -17.47 14.14
C LEU A 18 -3.20 -16.26 13.47
N THR A 19 -4.42 -16.27 12.93
CA THR A 19 -5.03 -15.08 12.27
C THR A 19 -5.80 -14.17 13.23
N LEU A 20 -6.22 -14.63 14.40
CA LEU A 20 -6.60 -13.75 15.51
C LEU A 20 -5.36 -13.02 16.05
N VAL A 21 -4.22 -13.70 16.13
CA VAL A 21 -2.93 -13.11 16.52
C VAL A 21 -2.27 -12.30 15.38
N VAL A 22 -2.40 -12.73 14.12
CA VAL A 22 -1.87 -12.08 12.89
C VAL A 22 -2.84 -11.03 12.35
N GLY A 23 -4.10 -11.00 12.79
CA GLY A 23 -5.04 -9.91 12.52
C GLY A 23 -4.60 -8.59 13.17
N LEU A 24 -3.76 -8.68 14.21
CA LEU A 24 -2.98 -7.57 14.77
C LEU A 24 -1.79 -7.15 13.87
N ILE A 25 -1.49 -7.91 12.81
CA ILE A 25 -0.22 -7.87 12.07
C ILE A 25 -0.41 -7.51 10.58
N THR A 26 -1.62 -7.50 9.98
CA THR A 26 -1.76 -7.40 8.49
C THR A 26 -2.57 -6.23 7.91
N ALA A 27 -2.80 -5.14 8.65
CA ALA A 27 -3.47 -3.97 8.08
C ALA A 27 -2.53 -2.93 7.46
N PRO A 28 -3.06 -2.02 6.62
CA PRO A 28 -2.35 -0.78 6.31
C PRO A 28 -1.93 -0.14 7.63
N ALA A 29 -0.61 0.05 7.79
CA ALA A 29 -0.03 0.71 8.94
C ALA A 29 -0.78 2.03 9.15
N SER A 30 -1.52 2.14 10.26
CA SER A 30 -2.07 3.43 10.64
C SER A 30 -0.89 4.34 10.94
N ALA A 31 -1.08 5.59 10.56
CA ALA A 31 -0.06 6.54 10.18
C ALA A 31 1.02 6.84 11.23
N GLN A 32 0.89 6.43 12.49
CA GLN A 32 1.55 7.09 13.63
C GLN A 32 2.25 6.18 14.66
N GLY A 33 2.48 4.90 14.32
CA GLY A 33 3.31 4.01 15.14
C GLY A 33 2.62 3.38 16.36
N THR A 34 1.35 3.71 16.64
CA THR A 34 0.54 3.05 17.70
C THR A 34 0.04 1.65 17.29
N PHE A 35 0.20 1.31 16.00
CA PHE A 35 -0.41 0.15 15.36
C PHE A 35 -1.92 0.07 15.58
N ASN A 36 -2.58 1.21 15.82
CA ASN A 36 -4.01 1.33 16.14
C ASN A 36 -4.43 0.48 17.36
N THR A 37 -3.49 0.12 18.24
CA THR A 37 -3.77 -0.58 19.51
C THR A 37 -4.37 0.38 20.54
N VAL A 38 -3.95 1.64 20.46
CA VAL A 38 -4.61 2.81 21.03
C VAL A 38 -4.94 3.76 19.88
N PRO A 39 -5.96 4.63 20.04
CA PRO A 39 -6.35 5.62 19.04
C PRO A 39 -5.17 6.50 18.63
N ASP A 40 -5.10 6.88 17.37
CA ASP A 40 -4.16 7.91 16.90
C ASP A 40 -4.69 9.32 17.26
N PRO A 41 -3.84 10.35 17.46
CA PRO A 41 -4.28 11.74 17.67
C PRO A 41 -5.05 12.25 16.46
N ILE A 42 -5.88 13.27 16.68
CA ILE A 42 -6.54 14.02 15.60
C ILE A 42 -5.46 14.54 14.64
N ASP A 43 -5.45 14.06 13.40
CA ASP A 43 -4.49 14.51 12.38
C ASP A 43 -4.99 15.76 11.63
N SER A 44 -4.14 16.34 10.77
CA SER A 44 -4.51 17.51 9.97
C SER A 44 -5.72 17.27 9.06
N ARG A 45 -5.88 16.06 8.51
CA ARG A 45 -6.96 15.72 7.57
C ARG A 45 -8.29 15.56 8.32
N GLU A 46 -8.25 14.91 9.49
CA GLU A 46 -9.38 14.84 10.41
C GLU A 46 -9.79 16.25 10.85
N LEU A 47 -8.82 17.12 11.16
CA LEU A 47 -9.08 18.51 11.52
C LEU A 47 -9.76 19.28 10.38
N ASP A 48 -9.33 19.11 9.14
CA ASP A 48 -9.96 19.73 7.98
C ASP A 48 -11.40 19.24 7.79
N GLY A 49 -11.65 17.94 7.99
CA GLY A 49 -13.01 17.38 8.01
C GLY A 49 -13.88 17.99 9.12
N TYR A 50 -13.32 18.25 10.31
CA TYR A 50 -14.03 18.95 11.38
C TYR A 50 -14.27 20.42 11.03
N ALA A 51 -13.30 21.07 10.38
CA ALA A 51 -13.40 22.45 9.96
C ALA A 51 -14.50 22.67 8.91
N GLU A 52 -14.67 21.73 8.00
CA GLU A 52 -15.76 21.72 7.02
C GLU A 52 -17.11 21.53 7.69
N ARG A 53 -17.23 20.54 8.59
CA ARG A 53 -18.47 20.28 9.34
C ARG A 53 -18.91 21.46 10.20
N LEU A 54 -17.96 22.17 10.79
CA LEU A 54 -18.20 23.37 11.60
C LEU A 54 -18.37 24.64 10.75
N GLY A 55 -18.17 24.59 9.43
CA GLY A 55 -18.24 25.76 8.56
C GLY A 55 -17.28 26.87 8.99
N LEU A 56 -16.04 26.50 9.35
CA LEU A 56 -15.07 27.44 9.91
C LEU A 56 -14.62 28.48 8.88
N SER A 57 -14.57 29.74 9.31
CA SER A 57 -13.94 30.82 8.53
C SER A 57 -12.42 30.60 8.41
N PRO A 58 -11.75 31.22 7.42
CA PRO A 58 -10.29 31.16 7.31
C PRO A 58 -9.57 31.61 8.59
N GLN A 59 -10.09 32.61 9.30
CA GLN A 59 -9.52 33.09 10.56
C GLN A 59 -9.68 32.06 11.69
N GLN A 60 -10.84 31.41 11.78
CA GLN A 60 -11.07 30.35 12.76
C GLN A 60 -10.18 29.14 12.49
N ARG A 61 -10.02 28.74 11.22
CA ARG A 61 -9.11 27.65 10.82
C ARG A 61 -7.68 27.94 11.24
N GLN A 62 -7.21 29.18 11.11
CA GLN A 62 -5.88 29.58 11.56
C GLN A 62 -5.73 29.44 13.08
N LEU A 63 -6.66 30.00 13.87
CA LEU A 63 -6.61 29.89 15.34
C LEU A 63 -6.67 28.43 15.82
N ILE A 64 -7.55 27.63 15.22
CA ILE A 64 -7.71 26.22 15.56
C ILE A 64 -6.46 25.40 15.18
N SER A 65 -5.74 25.81 14.14
CA SER A 65 -4.45 25.19 13.78
C SER A 65 -3.40 25.40 14.87
N GLU A 66 -3.43 26.52 15.60
CA GLU A 66 -2.55 26.78 16.74
C GLU A 66 -2.91 25.87 17.92
N PHE A 67 -4.20 25.75 18.27
CA PHE A 67 -4.67 24.81 19.30
C PHE A 67 -4.35 23.36 18.96
N HIS A 68 -4.42 23.00 17.68
CA HIS A 68 -4.10 21.66 17.19
C HIS A 68 -2.62 21.34 17.36
N GLN A 69 -1.72 22.30 17.12
CA GLN A 69 -0.29 22.11 17.37
C GLN A 69 -0.01 21.83 18.85
N ASP A 70 -0.63 22.59 19.76
CA ASP A 70 -0.51 22.36 21.21
C ASP A 70 -1.09 21.00 21.63
N TYR A 71 -2.16 20.55 20.98
CA TYR A 71 -2.71 19.21 21.16
C TYR A 71 -1.72 18.13 20.69
N LEU A 72 -1.14 18.26 19.50
CA LEU A 72 -0.18 17.31 18.95
C LEU A 72 1.08 17.21 19.81
N ASP A 73 1.56 18.32 20.37
CA ASP A 73 2.74 18.33 21.24
C ASP A 73 2.46 17.61 22.57
N ARG A 74 1.29 17.83 23.18
CA ARG A 74 0.84 17.07 24.36
C ARG A 74 0.65 15.59 24.06
N TYR A 75 0.12 15.28 22.88
CA TYR A 75 -0.04 13.90 22.45
C TYR A 75 1.31 13.22 22.22
N ARG A 76 2.29 13.92 21.61
CA ARG A 76 3.65 13.41 21.42
C ARG A 76 4.27 13.00 22.76
N GLN A 77 4.10 13.82 23.81
CA GLN A 77 4.57 13.48 25.16
C GLN A 77 3.91 12.22 25.74
N LEU A 78 2.60 12.06 25.53
CA LEU A 78 1.89 10.83 25.92
C LEU A 78 2.39 9.61 25.14
N ARG A 79 2.66 9.80 23.84
CA ARG A 79 3.14 8.76 22.94
C ARG A 79 4.54 8.27 23.32
N GLU A 80 5.48 9.19 23.48
CA GLU A 80 6.89 8.91 23.80
C GLU A 80 7.10 8.46 25.26
N GLY A 81 6.05 8.52 26.09
CA GLY A 81 6.03 7.98 27.45
C GLY A 81 5.17 6.73 27.55
N GLU A 82 3.97 6.88 28.13
CA GLU A 82 3.15 5.73 28.55
C GLU A 82 2.65 4.84 27.41
N ILE A 83 2.47 5.38 26.19
CA ILE A 83 2.09 4.54 25.05
C ILE A 83 3.29 3.69 24.60
N GLU A 84 4.49 4.26 24.48
CA GLU A 84 5.69 3.48 24.10
C GLU A 84 6.01 2.40 25.15
N ASP A 85 5.87 2.69 26.44
CA ASP A 85 5.99 1.71 27.52
C ASP A 85 4.98 0.56 27.35
N PHE A 86 3.71 0.92 27.08
CA PHE A 86 2.64 -0.05 26.84
C PHE A 86 2.92 -0.93 25.61
N LEU A 87 3.33 -0.32 24.48
CA LEU A 87 3.71 -1.03 23.26
C LEU A 87 4.92 -1.93 23.48
N SER A 88 5.90 -1.49 24.28
CA SER A 88 7.05 -2.30 24.69
C SER A 88 6.62 -3.54 25.48
N GLU A 89 5.73 -3.38 26.47
CA GLU A 89 5.19 -4.50 27.26
C GLU A 89 4.41 -5.47 26.35
N MET A 90 3.55 -4.97 25.46
CA MET A 90 2.84 -5.82 24.48
C MET A 90 3.79 -6.55 23.53
N ARG A 91 4.86 -5.90 23.08
CA ARG A 91 5.90 -6.51 22.22
C ARG A 91 6.60 -7.65 22.94
N SER A 92 6.94 -7.45 24.22
CA SER A 92 7.59 -8.48 25.03
C SER A 92 6.71 -9.73 25.19
N LEU A 93 5.40 -9.54 25.37
CA LEU A 93 4.41 -10.60 25.42
C LEU A 93 4.29 -11.33 24.08
N THR A 94 4.19 -10.57 22.98
CA THR A 94 4.08 -11.15 21.63
C THR A 94 5.33 -11.96 21.25
N ARG A 95 6.53 -11.52 21.66
CA ARG A 95 7.79 -12.22 21.38
C ARG A 95 7.93 -13.52 22.17
N SER A 96 7.48 -13.54 23.41
CA SER A 96 7.57 -14.72 24.27
C SER A 96 6.54 -15.79 23.93
N PHE A 97 5.48 -15.45 23.18
CA PHE A 97 4.28 -16.28 23.01
C PHE A 97 3.69 -16.73 24.37
N ASP A 98 4.06 -16.06 25.46
CA ASP A 98 3.64 -16.33 26.83
C ASP A 98 2.27 -15.70 27.07
N MET A 99 1.29 -16.14 26.28
CA MET A 99 -0.13 -15.78 26.47
C MET A 99 -0.68 -16.35 27.79
N SER A 100 0.12 -17.15 28.48
CA SER A 100 -0.18 -17.77 29.76
C SER A 100 -0.01 -16.84 30.97
N ASN A 101 0.61 -15.67 30.79
CA ASN A 101 0.81 -14.73 31.88
C ASN A 101 -0.41 -13.82 32.12
N LEU A 102 -1.47 -14.39 32.72
CA LEU A 102 -2.71 -13.70 33.05
C LEU A 102 -2.48 -12.36 33.80
N PRO A 103 -1.59 -12.25 34.82
CA PRO A 103 -1.32 -10.98 35.48
C PRO A 103 -0.79 -9.87 34.55
N ILE A 104 0.04 -10.20 33.55
CA ILE A 104 0.51 -9.23 32.56
C ILE A 104 -0.65 -8.81 31.66
N MET A 105 -1.48 -9.75 31.19
CA MET A 105 -2.64 -9.43 30.35
C MET A 105 -3.65 -8.53 31.06
N GLU A 106 -3.98 -8.82 32.32
CA GLU A 106 -4.86 -7.95 33.10
C GLU A 106 -4.29 -6.54 33.26
N ARG A 107 -2.97 -6.44 33.45
CA ARG A 107 -2.29 -5.15 33.52
C ARG A 107 -2.36 -4.42 32.19
N LEU A 108 -2.09 -5.09 31.07
CA LEU A 108 -2.16 -4.49 29.73
C LEU A 108 -3.56 -3.94 29.43
N VAL A 109 -4.62 -4.68 29.73
CA VAL A 109 -6.00 -4.20 29.53
C VAL A 109 -6.30 -2.97 30.41
N ARG A 110 -5.86 -2.96 31.67
CA ARG A 110 -6.01 -1.79 32.56
C ARG A 110 -5.19 -0.60 32.08
N THR A 111 -3.97 -0.83 31.59
CA THR A 111 -3.12 0.21 31.00
C THR A 111 -3.77 0.79 29.75
N ALA A 112 -4.34 -0.05 28.89
CA ALA A 112 -5.08 0.38 27.71
C ALA A 112 -6.30 1.25 28.08
N ASP A 113 -7.14 0.85 29.04
CA ASP A 113 -8.27 1.68 29.53
C ASP A 113 -7.78 3.04 30.07
N ARG A 114 -6.70 3.03 30.85
CA ARG A 114 -6.09 4.27 31.36
C ARG A 114 -5.60 5.18 30.22
N LEU A 115 -4.89 4.63 29.24
CA LEU A 115 -4.42 5.37 28.07
C LEU A 115 -5.59 5.96 27.28
N MET A 116 -6.65 5.18 27.05
CA MET A 116 -7.87 5.63 26.39
C MET A 116 -8.49 6.86 27.09
N ARG A 117 -8.56 6.85 28.42
CA ARG A 117 -9.06 7.99 29.20
C ARG A 117 -8.14 9.22 29.11
N ARG A 118 -6.82 9.03 29.06
CA ARG A 118 -5.87 10.14 28.89
C ARG A 118 -5.99 10.76 27.50
N ILE A 119 -6.11 9.94 26.46
CA ILE A 119 -6.37 10.40 25.09
C ILE A 119 -7.70 11.16 25.05
N GLU A 120 -8.75 10.64 25.70
CA GLU A 120 -10.03 11.35 25.82
C GLU A 120 -9.88 12.72 26.49
N GLN A 121 -9.10 12.84 27.56
CA GLN A 121 -8.85 14.13 28.21
C GLN A 121 -8.11 15.12 27.29
N LEU A 122 -7.17 14.65 26.47
CA LEU A 122 -6.48 15.48 25.49
C LEU A 122 -7.46 15.96 24.40
N ASP A 123 -8.27 15.06 23.86
CA ASP A 123 -9.31 15.39 22.87
C ASP A 123 -10.30 16.41 23.45
N GLU A 124 -10.77 16.20 24.68
CA GLU A 124 -11.71 17.10 25.36
C GLU A 124 -11.11 18.49 25.60
N SER A 125 -9.86 18.58 26.02
CA SER A 125 -9.16 19.86 26.15
C SER A 125 -9.09 20.58 24.81
N PHE A 126 -8.68 19.88 23.75
CA PHE A 126 -8.58 20.45 22.42
C PHE A 126 -9.94 21.01 21.93
N PHE A 127 -11.01 20.24 22.08
CA PHE A 127 -12.34 20.71 21.66
C PHE A 127 -12.86 21.88 22.52
N ASN A 128 -12.49 21.96 23.81
CA ASN A 128 -12.83 23.13 24.64
C ASN A 128 -12.11 24.39 24.15
N ASP A 129 -10.84 24.27 23.75
CA ASP A 129 -10.07 25.37 23.17
C ASP A 129 -10.71 25.82 21.84
N VAL A 130 -11.08 24.85 20.97
CA VAL A 130 -11.82 25.11 19.72
C VAL A 130 -13.13 25.85 19.99
N GLU A 131 -13.94 25.38 20.94
CA GLU A 131 -15.27 25.93 21.25
C GLU A 131 -15.22 27.43 21.64
N SER A 132 -14.10 27.88 22.21
CA SER A 132 -13.88 29.27 22.63
C SER A 132 -13.82 30.28 21.46
N VAL A 133 -13.54 29.82 20.24
CA VAL A 133 -13.45 30.67 19.04
C VAL A 133 -14.60 30.46 18.05
N LEU A 134 -15.57 29.62 18.40
CA LEU A 134 -16.75 29.32 17.59
C LEU A 134 -17.91 30.28 17.87
N THR A 135 -18.78 30.46 16.88
CA THR A 135 -20.08 31.12 17.07
C THR A 135 -21.07 30.19 17.76
N GLU A 136 -22.16 30.74 18.33
CA GLU A 136 -23.19 29.92 18.99
C GLU A 136 -23.79 28.84 18.07
N ASP A 137 -23.96 29.13 16.77
CA ASP A 137 -24.47 28.16 15.79
C ASP A 137 -23.46 27.03 15.54
N GLN A 138 -22.17 27.35 15.48
CA GLN A 138 -21.11 26.35 15.32
C GLN A 138 -20.94 25.50 16.58
N GLN A 139 -21.07 26.10 17.77
CA GLN A 139 -21.02 25.38 19.06
C GLN A 139 -22.09 24.28 19.14
N ARG A 140 -23.27 24.46 18.52
CA ARG A 140 -24.30 23.42 18.46
C ARG A 140 -23.88 22.18 17.67
N VAL A 141 -22.90 22.29 16.79
CA VAL A 141 -22.38 21.19 15.96
C VAL A 141 -21.24 20.45 16.67
N VAL A 142 -20.52 21.11 17.59
CA VAL A 142 -19.38 20.52 18.35
C VAL A 142 -19.70 19.16 18.97
N PRO A 143 -20.86 18.93 19.62
CA PRO A 143 -21.20 17.61 20.16
C PRO A 143 -21.10 16.48 19.13
N ARG A 144 -21.47 16.73 17.86
CA ARG A 144 -21.39 15.73 16.78
C ARG A 144 -19.95 15.42 16.39
N VAL A 145 -19.09 16.44 16.38
CA VAL A 145 -17.65 16.26 16.14
C VAL A 145 -17.01 15.43 17.25
N ARG A 146 -17.32 15.73 18.52
CA ARG A 146 -16.85 14.94 19.68
C ARG A 146 -17.34 13.49 19.61
N MET A 147 -18.60 13.28 19.23
CA MET A 147 -19.18 11.94 19.03
C MET A 147 -18.46 11.18 17.91
N ALA A 148 -18.17 11.81 16.77
CA ALA A 148 -17.42 11.18 15.69
C ALA A 148 -16.01 10.77 16.14
N ARG A 149 -15.29 11.66 16.83
CA ARG A 149 -13.97 11.35 17.41
C ARG A 149 -14.05 10.19 18.42
N THR A 150 -15.07 10.17 19.26
CA THR A 150 -15.29 9.10 20.25
C THR A 150 -15.50 7.74 19.58
N ARG A 151 -16.26 7.68 18.47
CA ARG A 151 -16.45 6.44 17.71
C ARG A 151 -15.16 5.92 17.10
N LEU A 152 -14.32 6.80 16.54
CA LEU A 152 -12.99 6.44 16.04
C LEU A 152 -12.12 5.88 17.17
N ARG A 153 -12.16 6.51 18.35
CA ARG A 153 -11.42 6.08 19.54
C ARG A 153 -11.73 4.63 19.93
N TYR A 154 -13.01 4.26 19.98
CA TYR A 154 -13.44 2.91 20.35
C TYR A 154 -13.40 1.91 19.19
N GLY A 155 -13.25 2.36 17.95
CA GLY A 155 -13.10 1.52 16.75
C GLY A 155 -11.66 1.09 16.45
N ASN A 156 -10.84 0.85 17.48
CA ASN A 156 -9.41 0.54 17.35
C ASN A 156 -9.13 -0.96 17.09
N GLU A 157 -7.87 -1.37 16.94
CA GLU A 157 -7.47 -2.76 16.61
C GLU A 157 -7.96 -3.81 17.59
N MET A 158 -8.12 -3.48 18.88
CA MET A 158 -8.61 -4.44 19.86
C MET A 158 -10.02 -4.93 19.48
N THR A 159 -10.78 -4.10 18.75
CA THR A 159 -12.12 -4.44 18.24
C THR A 159 -12.11 -4.99 16.82
N ARG A 160 -10.98 -5.04 16.11
CA ARG A 160 -10.93 -5.57 14.73
C ARG A 160 -11.40 -7.03 14.65
N GLY A 161 -11.15 -7.83 15.68
CA GLY A 161 -11.68 -9.20 15.76
C GLY A 161 -13.20 -9.26 15.55
N ILE A 162 -13.91 -8.22 15.97
CA ILE A 162 -15.37 -8.09 15.85
C ILE A 162 -15.79 -7.91 14.39
N ASP A 163 -14.96 -7.30 13.54
CA ASP A 163 -15.28 -7.12 12.11
C ASP A 163 -15.39 -8.44 11.36
N PHE A 164 -14.61 -9.44 11.78
CA PHE A 164 -14.70 -10.79 11.22
C PHE A 164 -16.00 -11.49 11.59
N ILE A 165 -16.54 -11.17 12.78
CA ILE A 165 -17.79 -11.72 13.29
C ILE A 165 -18.98 -10.98 12.66
N ASN A 166 -18.97 -9.65 12.74
CA ASN A 166 -20.06 -8.80 12.30
C ASN A 166 -19.52 -7.46 11.75
N PRO A 167 -19.23 -7.39 10.43
CA PRO A 167 -18.69 -6.17 9.81
C PRO A 167 -19.69 -5.00 9.82
N ALA A 168 -20.98 -5.25 10.07
CA ALA A 168 -21.99 -4.20 10.13
C ALA A 168 -21.87 -3.32 11.39
N VAL A 169 -21.09 -3.73 12.40
CA VAL A 169 -20.96 -3.01 13.68
C VAL A 169 -20.20 -1.69 13.53
N ARG A 170 -19.20 -1.62 12.64
CA ARG A 170 -18.35 -0.43 12.46
C ARG A 170 -18.88 0.59 11.46
N ILE A 171 -20.07 0.34 10.93
CA ILE A 171 -20.68 1.23 9.95
C ILE A 171 -21.13 2.51 10.63
N ASP A 172 -20.80 3.65 10.05
CA ASP A 172 -21.36 4.95 10.44
C ASP A 172 -22.17 5.53 9.27
N LEU A 173 -23.49 5.50 9.39
CA LEU A 173 -24.39 6.04 8.36
C LEU A 173 -24.20 7.56 8.17
N THR A 174 -23.65 8.26 9.17
CA THR A 174 -23.33 9.69 9.08
C THR A 174 -22.31 9.95 7.99
N GLU A 175 -21.28 9.10 7.90
CA GLU A 175 -20.25 9.21 6.87
C GLU A 175 -20.85 9.02 5.48
N PHE A 176 -21.81 8.09 5.34
CA PHE A 176 -22.43 7.84 4.04
C PHE A 176 -23.32 8.99 3.62
N VAL A 177 -24.04 9.61 4.57
CA VAL A 177 -24.86 10.79 4.29
C VAL A 177 -24.00 11.98 3.87
N GLN A 178 -22.80 12.14 4.43
CA GLN A 178 -21.87 13.21 4.04
C GLN A 178 -21.30 13.03 2.63
N GLU A 179 -21.27 11.79 2.12
CA GLU A 179 -20.89 11.50 0.73
C GLU A 179 -22.02 11.83 -0.27
N LEU A 180 -23.25 12.12 0.18
CA LEU A 180 -24.41 12.39 -0.69
C LEU A 180 -24.53 13.87 -1.07
N ASP A 181 -24.96 14.13 -2.30
CA ASP A 181 -25.35 15.48 -2.74
C ASP A 181 -26.77 15.81 -2.25
N LEU A 182 -26.86 16.41 -1.06
CA LEU A 182 -28.11 16.77 -0.41
C LEU A 182 -28.32 18.28 -0.37
N SER A 183 -29.56 18.70 -0.62
CA SER A 183 -29.95 20.08 -0.39
C SER A 183 -29.93 20.41 1.11
N ARG A 184 -29.78 21.69 1.46
CA ARG A 184 -29.87 22.14 2.85
C ARG A 184 -31.18 21.73 3.53
N ALA A 185 -32.30 21.77 2.79
CA ALA A 185 -33.61 21.36 3.31
C ALA A 185 -33.66 19.85 3.61
N ASP A 186 -33.00 19.02 2.80
CA ASP A 186 -32.90 17.58 3.05
C ASP A 186 -32.05 17.28 4.28
N LEU A 187 -30.91 17.98 4.43
CA LEU A 187 -30.06 17.88 5.61
C LEU A 187 -30.81 18.27 6.89
N GLU A 188 -31.51 19.41 6.89
CA GLU A 188 -32.33 19.87 8.02
C GLU A 188 -33.45 18.86 8.37
N ARG A 189 -34.01 18.17 7.36
CA ARG A 189 -35.06 17.16 7.54
C ARG A 189 -34.55 15.88 8.20
N ILE A 190 -33.34 15.42 7.88
CA ILE A 190 -32.76 14.19 8.44
C ILE A 190 -31.94 14.43 9.71
N ASP A 191 -31.59 15.68 10.02
CA ASP A 191 -30.71 16.04 11.14
C ASP A 191 -31.16 15.44 12.50
N PRO A 192 -32.45 15.49 12.90
CA PRO A 192 -32.87 14.91 14.17
C PRO A 192 -32.68 13.39 14.25
N VAL A 193 -32.82 12.69 13.11
CA VAL A 193 -32.60 11.24 13.01
C VAL A 193 -31.12 10.93 13.15
N LEU A 194 -30.25 11.70 12.48
CA LEU A 194 -28.80 11.54 12.57
C LEU A 194 -28.27 11.86 13.96
N MET A 195 -28.70 12.94 14.60
CA MET A 195 -28.28 13.29 15.96
C MET A 195 -28.61 12.18 16.96
N SER A 196 -29.84 11.66 16.92
CA SER A 196 -30.27 10.54 17.77
C SER A 196 -29.47 9.27 17.48
N TYR A 197 -29.22 9.00 16.19
CA TYR A 197 -28.40 7.87 15.75
C TYR A 197 -26.97 7.98 16.27
N GLU A 198 -26.28 9.08 16.03
CA GLU A 198 -24.90 9.32 16.43
C GLU A 198 -24.71 9.19 17.95
N GLN A 199 -25.64 9.72 18.74
CA GLN A 199 -25.60 9.60 20.20
C GLN A 199 -25.68 8.12 20.64
N ARG A 200 -26.61 7.37 20.04
CA ARG A 200 -26.80 5.94 20.36
C ARG A 200 -25.66 5.08 19.84
N LEU A 201 -25.13 5.39 18.65
CA LEU A 201 -23.99 4.69 18.07
C LEU A 201 -22.73 4.94 18.89
N THR A 202 -22.51 6.17 19.35
CA THR A 202 -21.34 6.51 20.18
C THR A 202 -21.34 5.72 21.49
N ARG A 203 -22.51 5.59 22.13
CA ARG A 203 -22.66 4.69 23.28
C ARG A 203 -22.43 3.22 22.89
N GLY A 204 -23.05 2.76 21.80
CA GLY A 204 -22.91 1.38 21.33
C GLY A 204 -21.48 0.99 20.97
N ALA A 205 -20.69 1.89 20.38
CA ALA A 205 -19.28 1.66 20.09
C ALA A 205 -18.46 1.43 21.36
N LYS A 206 -18.74 2.21 22.41
CA LYS A 206 -18.14 2.01 23.74
C LYS A 206 -18.60 0.69 24.38
N ASP A 207 -19.89 0.41 24.36
CA ASP A 207 -20.46 -0.82 24.94
C ASP A 207 -19.86 -2.07 24.25
N VAL A 208 -19.71 -2.06 22.92
CA VAL A 208 -19.06 -3.14 22.14
C VAL A 208 -17.58 -3.28 22.49
N PHE A 209 -16.84 -2.17 22.63
CA PHE A 209 -15.44 -2.19 23.04
C PHE A 209 -15.27 -2.80 24.43
N GLU A 210 -16.08 -2.38 25.40
CA GLU A 210 -16.05 -2.88 26.77
C GLU A 210 -16.43 -4.38 26.84
N ALA A 211 -17.44 -4.81 26.08
CA ALA A 211 -17.81 -6.22 25.97
C ALA A 211 -16.68 -7.06 25.34
N GLY A 212 -16.03 -6.56 24.30
CA GLY A 212 -14.88 -7.23 23.68
C GLY A 212 -13.67 -7.36 24.60
N ALA A 213 -13.35 -6.30 25.35
CA ALA A 213 -12.28 -6.33 26.35
C ALA A 213 -12.58 -7.30 27.50
N THR A 214 -13.85 -7.34 27.95
CA THR A 214 -14.32 -8.27 28.99
C THR A 214 -14.23 -9.71 28.52
N MET A 215 -14.73 -10.01 27.33
CA MET A 215 -14.61 -11.33 26.68
C MET A 215 -13.14 -11.80 26.63
N MET A 216 -12.21 -10.91 26.24
CA MET A 216 -10.79 -11.27 26.17
C MET A 216 -10.19 -11.59 27.56
N LEU A 217 -10.55 -10.83 28.59
CA LEU A 217 -10.10 -11.09 29.97
C LEU A 217 -10.68 -12.39 30.52
N GLU A 218 -11.96 -12.65 30.28
CA GLU A 218 -12.63 -13.87 30.72
C GLU A 218 -12.08 -15.11 30.01
N ALA A 219 -11.87 -15.03 28.70
CA ALA A 219 -11.18 -16.06 27.92
C ALA A 219 -9.82 -16.45 28.55
N MET A 220 -9.02 -15.45 28.93
CA MET A 220 -7.71 -15.68 29.56
C MET A 220 -7.84 -16.32 30.95
N ARG A 221 -8.81 -15.88 31.74
CA ARG A 221 -9.09 -16.47 33.06
C ARG A 221 -9.55 -17.92 32.96
N GLU A 222 -10.38 -18.25 31.97
CA GLU A 222 -10.80 -19.64 31.75
C GLU A 222 -9.62 -20.51 31.31
N MET A 223 -8.74 -19.99 30.44
CA MET A 223 -7.52 -20.71 30.07
C MET A 223 -6.61 -21.00 31.27
N ASP A 224 -6.44 -20.02 32.17
CA ASP A 224 -5.68 -20.19 33.41
C ASP A 224 -6.31 -21.24 34.33
N ARG A 225 -7.64 -21.18 34.54
CA ARG A 225 -8.37 -22.18 35.33
C ARG A 225 -8.29 -23.58 34.75
N ALA A 226 -8.27 -23.70 33.43
CA ALA A 226 -8.14 -24.96 32.72
C ALA A 226 -6.69 -25.51 32.72
N GLY A 227 -5.73 -24.77 33.26
CA GLY A 227 -4.33 -25.18 33.35
C GLY A 227 -3.55 -25.06 32.04
N PHE A 228 -4.06 -24.31 31.07
CA PHE A 228 -3.36 -24.07 29.80
C PHE A 228 -2.22 -23.05 29.91
N THR A 229 -1.93 -22.60 31.13
CA THR A 229 -0.84 -21.69 31.45
C THR A 229 0.44 -22.42 31.90
N ASP A 230 0.45 -23.76 31.87
CA ASP A 230 1.61 -24.59 32.21
C ASP A 230 2.68 -24.53 31.10
N PRO A 231 3.90 -24.01 31.39
CA PRO A 231 4.99 -23.90 30.42
C PRO A 231 5.56 -25.26 29.98
N ASP A 232 5.21 -26.37 30.63
CA ASP A 232 5.75 -27.70 30.34
C ASP A 232 4.96 -28.51 29.27
N LEU A 233 3.85 -27.97 28.74
CA LEU A 233 3.04 -28.66 27.72
C LEU A 233 3.63 -28.51 26.31
N GLU A 234 3.64 -29.61 25.53
CA GLU A 234 4.02 -29.53 24.10
C GLU A 234 3.07 -28.59 23.35
N GLN A 235 3.62 -27.54 22.73
CA GLN A 235 2.87 -26.45 22.08
C GLN A 235 1.74 -26.93 21.13
N ARG A 236 1.92 -28.06 20.44
CA ARG A 236 0.93 -28.57 19.50
C ARG A 236 -0.27 -29.22 20.18
N GLU A 237 -0.04 -29.95 21.26
CA GLU A 237 -1.09 -30.60 22.04
C GLU A 237 -1.85 -29.58 22.88
N LEU A 238 -1.11 -28.65 23.51
CA LEU A 238 -1.66 -27.49 24.20
C LEU A 238 -2.65 -26.72 23.32
N MET A 239 -2.26 -26.37 22.08
CA MET A 239 -3.12 -25.63 21.16
C MET A 239 -4.40 -26.39 20.76
N LEU A 240 -4.37 -27.72 20.68
CA LEU A 240 -5.55 -28.53 20.37
C LEU A 240 -6.50 -28.60 21.57
N GLN A 241 -5.97 -28.77 22.78
CA GLN A 241 -6.75 -28.81 24.01
C GLN A 241 -7.36 -27.44 24.32
N MET A 242 -6.57 -26.37 24.22
CA MET A 242 -7.06 -24.99 24.31
C MET A 242 -8.19 -24.74 23.32
N PHE A 243 -8.05 -25.20 22.08
CA PHE A 243 -9.09 -25.02 21.07
C PHE A 243 -10.39 -25.76 21.43
N GLN A 244 -10.30 -27.01 21.87
CA GLN A 244 -11.47 -27.79 22.29
C GLN A 244 -12.17 -27.12 23.46
N HIS A 245 -11.41 -26.71 24.47
CA HIS A 245 -11.97 -25.99 25.62
C HIS A 245 -12.60 -24.66 25.21
N PHE A 246 -11.91 -23.88 24.35
CA PHE A 246 -12.48 -22.65 23.81
C PHE A 246 -13.79 -22.90 23.08
N GLN A 247 -13.92 -23.96 22.28
CA GLN A 247 -15.18 -24.28 21.62
C GLN A 247 -16.32 -24.54 22.61
N GLU A 248 -16.03 -25.09 23.79
CA GLU A 248 -17.01 -25.37 24.83
C GLU A 248 -17.50 -24.08 25.51
N ILE A 249 -16.59 -23.15 25.83
CA ILE A 249 -16.90 -21.92 26.57
C ILE A 249 -17.23 -20.72 25.66
N TRP A 250 -16.99 -20.82 24.34
CA TRP A 250 -17.09 -19.67 23.42
C TRP A 250 -18.46 -19.01 23.41
N ALA A 251 -19.53 -19.81 23.46
CA ALA A 251 -20.89 -19.28 23.44
C ALA A 251 -21.13 -18.35 24.65
N ASP A 252 -20.72 -18.80 25.83
CA ASP A 252 -20.87 -18.05 27.08
C ASP A 252 -19.98 -16.80 27.07
N LEU A 253 -18.71 -16.92 26.66
CA LEU A 253 -17.78 -15.80 26.58
C LEU A 253 -18.23 -14.69 25.62
N THR A 254 -18.93 -15.06 24.54
CA THR A 254 -19.31 -14.10 23.49
C THR A 254 -20.72 -13.55 23.62
N GLU A 255 -21.53 -14.03 24.58
CA GLU A 255 -22.95 -13.66 24.69
C GLU A 255 -23.17 -12.15 24.74
N ASP A 256 -22.50 -11.46 25.67
CA ASP A 256 -22.63 -10.00 25.84
C ASP A 256 -22.11 -9.23 24.62
N LEU A 257 -21.01 -9.70 24.02
CA LEU A 257 -20.48 -9.11 22.79
C LEU A 257 -21.47 -9.26 21.63
N MET A 258 -22.06 -10.44 21.43
CA MET A 258 -23.06 -10.67 20.37
C MET A 258 -24.32 -9.84 20.59
N LYS A 259 -24.72 -9.65 21.85
CA LYS A 259 -25.85 -8.81 22.22
C LYS A 259 -25.60 -7.33 21.89
N GLU A 260 -24.46 -6.77 22.25
CA GLU A 260 -24.18 -5.36 21.95
C GLU A 260 -23.91 -5.12 20.45
N THR A 261 -23.21 -6.05 19.77
CA THR A 261 -23.03 -5.96 18.31
C THR A 261 -24.37 -6.04 17.57
N LYS A 262 -25.27 -6.93 17.96
CA LYS A 262 -26.64 -6.99 17.43
C LYS A 262 -27.37 -5.67 17.65
N ARG A 263 -27.30 -5.10 18.85
CA ARG A 263 -27.96 -3.82 19.17
C ARG A 263 -27.49 -2.69 18.26
N VAL A 264 -26.20 -2.64 17.94
CA VAL A 264 -25.62 -1.68 16.98
C VAL A 264 -26.09 -1.98 15.55
N THR A 265 -26.08 -3.23 15.11
CA THR A 265 -26.63 -3.62 13.80
C THR A 265 -28.11 -3.25 13.66
N ASP A 266 -28.94 -3.51 14.66
CA ASP A 266 -30.35 -3.15 14.71
C ASP A 266 -30.55 -1.62 14.70
N LEU A 267 -29.64 -0.88 15.33
CA LEU A 267 -29.62 0.58 15.25
C LEU A 267 -29.37 1.01 13.79
N HIS A 268 -28.35 0.47 13.12
CA HIS A 268 -28.07 0.74 11.70
C HIS A 268 -29.27 0.46 10.81
N ARG A 269 -29.91 -0.70 10.97
CA ARG A 269 -31.05 -1.08 10.13
C ARG A 269 -32.28 -0.22 10.34
N ARG A 270 -32.52 0.25 11.56
CA ARG A 270 -33.62 1.20 11.85
C ARG A 270 -33.31 2.57 11.25
N THR A 271 -32.16 3.14 11.59
CA THR A 271 -31.76 4.46 11.10
C THR A 271 -31.67 4.50 9.57
N PHE A 272 -31.12 3.46 8.94
CA PHE A 272 -31.09 3.37 7.48
C PHE A 272 -32.50 3.44 6.86
N ARG A 273 -33.49 2.74 7.43
CA ARG A 273 -34.87 2.80 6.95
C ARG A 273 -35.49 4.18 7.16
N ASP A 274 -35.26 4.79 8.32
CA ASP A 274 -35.76 6.13 8.63
C ASP A 274 -35.16 7.18 7.68
N LEU A 275 -33.85 7.13 7.43
CA LEU A 275 -33.16 7.99 6.47
C LEU A 275 -33.68 7.76 5.04
N ALA A 276 -33.82 6.51 4.60
CA ALA A 276 -34.28 6.20 3.25
C ALA A 276 -35.72 6.70 2.99
N GLN A 277 -36.58 6.78 4.01
CA GLN A 277 -37.92 7.36 3.89
C GLN A 277 -37.91 8.89 3.86
N LEU A 278 -36.93 9.51 4.52
CA LEU A 278 -36.78 10.95 4.60
C LEU A 278 -35.87 11.52 3.51
N LEU A 279 -35.17 10.72 2.74
CA LEU A 279 -34.32 11.22 1.66
C LEU A 279 -35.10 11.28 0.33
N PRO A 280 -34.69 12.16 -0.60
CA PRO A 280 -35.14 12.03 -1.99
C PRO A 280 -34.71 10.67 -2.56
N GLU A 281 -35.39 10.22 -3.60
CA GLU A 281 -35.26 8.85 -4.10
C GLU A 281 -33.81 8.48 -4.52
N GLU A 282 -33.12 9.35 -5.27
CA GLU A 282 -31.73 9.06 -5.70
C GLU A 282 -30.72 9.03 -4.53
N PRO A 283 -30.64 10.03 -3.64
CA PRO A 283 -29.79 9.94 -2.45
C PRO A 283 -30.12 8.74 -1.54
N ALA A 284 -31.40 8.39 -1.37
CA ALA A 284 -31.79 7.19 -0.61
C ALA A 284 -31.24 5.89 -1.25
N ARG A 285 -31.25 5.82 -2.58
CA ARG A 285 -30.70 4.70 -3.36
C ARG A 285 -29.17 4.63 -3.23
N GLU A 286 -28.49 5.76 -3.31
CA GLU A 286 -27.03 5.83 -3.15
C GLU A 286 -26.63 5.42 -1.73
N LEU A 287 -27.32 5.94 -0.70
CA LEU A 287 -27.13 5.54 0.68
C LEU A 287 -27.28 4.02 0.85
N ARG A 288 -28.31 3.42 0.24
CA ARG A 288 -28.54 1.97 0.27
C ARG A 288 -27.39 1.20 -0.36
N ARG A 289 -26.92 1.62 -1.54
CA ARG A 289 -25.82 0.97 -2.25
C ARG A 289 -24.55 0.99 -1.41
N SER A 290 -24.19 2.15 -0.85
CA SER A 290 -23.05 2.32 0.04
C SER A 290 -23.18 1.46 1.30
N TYR A 291 -24.35 1.51 1.96
CA TYR A 291 -24.63 0.71 3.16
C TYR A 291 -24.51 -0.79 2.91
N LEU A 292 -25.20 -1.33 1.91
CA LEU A 292 -25.13 -2.75 1.58
C LEU A 292 -23.70 -3.16 1.21
N SER A 293 -23.01 -2.39 0.38
CA SER A 293 -21.66 -2.76 -0.06
C SER A 293 -20.64 -2.87 1.07
N ARG A 294 -20.77 -2.05 2.12
CA ARG A 294 -19.85 -2.02 3.26
C ARG A 294 -20.31 -2.98 4.37
N ALA A 295 -21.61 -3.01 4.71
CA ALA A 295 -22.16 -3.77 5.83
C ALA A 295 -22.58 -5.22 5.47
N TYR A 296 -23.02 -5.43 4.22
CA TYR A 296 -23.58 -6.69 3.72
C TYR A 296 -23.10 -6.99 2.29
N PRO A 297 -21.80 -7.21 2.05
CA PRO A 297 -21.27 -7.39 0.69
C PRO A 297 -22.01 -8.46 -0.13
N GLN A 298 -22.46 -9.53 0.52
CA GLN A 298 -23.26 -10.60 -0.09
C GLN A 298 -24.63 -10.09 -0.55
N ALA A 299 -25.37 -9.38 0.31
CA ALA A 299 -26.65 -8.77 -0.07
C ALA A 299 -26.48 -7.70 -1.14
N ALA A 300 -25.37 -6.98 -1.13
CA ALA A 300 -25.06 -5.97 -2.14
C ALA A 300 -24.79 -6.58 -3.51
N ALA A 301 -24.31 -7.83 -3.57
CA ALA A 301 -23.99 -8.52 -4.82
C ALA A 301 -25.24 -9.07 -5.55
N ILE A 302 -26.33 -9.27 -4.82
CA ILE A 302 -27.61 -9.76 -5.35
C ILE A 302 -28.14 -8.80 -6.42
N GLY A 303 -28.46 -9.34 -7.60
CA GLY A 303 -29.21 -8.61 -8.63
C GLY A 303 -28.39 -7.66 -9.53
N ARG A 304 -27.09 -7.49 -9.28
CA ARG A 304 -26.30 -6.45 -9.99
C ARG A 304 -26.13 -6.67 -11.50
N ALA A 305 -26.50 -7.83 -12.03
CA ALA A 305 -26.34 -8.12 -13.45
C ALA A 305 -27.37 -7.35 -14.28
N ALA A 306 -28.65 -7.45 -13.91
CA ALA A 306 -29.70 -6.75 -14.64
C ALA A 306 -29.60 -5.21 -14.50
N GLU A 307 -29.19 -4.68 -13.34
CA GLU A 307 -29.03 -3.22 -13.11
C GLU A 307 -28.09 -2.55 -14.13
N ARG A 308 -26.98 -3.21 -14.49
CA ARG A 308 -26.03 -2.69 -15.47
C ARG A 308 -26.63 -2.60 -16.85
N GLN A 309 -27.36 -3.63 -17.27
CA GLN A 309 -28.02 -3.62 -18.58
C GLN A 309 -29.09 -2.53 -18.68
N PHE A 310 -29.88 -2.33 -17.62
CA PHE A 310 -30.83 -1.22 -17.57
C PHE A 310 -30.16 0.14 -17.73
N THR A 311 -29.05 0.36 -17.03
CA THR A 311 -28.29 1.62 -17.10
C THR A 311 -27.79 1.87 -18.53
N THR A 312 -27.16 0.87 -19.16
CA THR A 312 -26.70 0.94 -20.55
C THR A 312 -27.83 1.29 -21.52
N VAL A 313 -29.00 0.66 -21.37
CA VAL A 313 -30.15 0.93 -22.26
C VAL A 313 -30.73 2.33 -22.04
N LEU A 314 -30.82 2.79 -20.79
CA LEU A 314 -31.37 4.11 -20.46
C LEU A 314 -30.44 5.26 -20.88
N GLU A 315 -29.13 5.03 -20.90
CA GLU A 315 -28.12 5.99 -21.40
C GLU A 315 -28.06 6.06 -22.93
N ALA A 316 -28.53 5.03 -23.64
CA ALA A 316 -28.54 4.95 -25.10
C ALA A 316 -29.69 5.75 -25.75
N VAL A 317 -29.72 7.06 -25.50
CA VAL A 317 -30.83 7.96 -25.89
C VAL A 317 -31.09 8.00 -27.40
N ASP A 318 -30.08 7.78 -28.23
CA ASP A 318 -30.21 7.84 -29.69
C ASP A 318 -30.66 6.50 -30.32
N GLN A 319 -30.62 5.41 -29.55
CA GLN A 319 -30.84 4.04 -30.06
C GLN A 319 -32.18 3.44 -29.61
N VAL A 320 -32.84 4.07 -28.64
CA VAL A 320 -34.09 3.58 -28.04
C VAL A 320 -35.12 4.71 -28.07
N ASP A 321 -36.30 4.47 -28.63
CA ASP A 321 -37.36 5.47 -28.66
C ASP A 321 -37.91 5.77 -27.25
N GLU A 322 -38.56 6.93 -27.08
CA GLU A 322 -39.03 7.41 -25.77
C GLU A 322 -40.10 6.51 -25.14
N SER A 323 -40.93 5.81 -25.94
CA SER A 323 -41.92 4.88 -25.42
C SER A 323 -41.26 3.63 -24.85
N THR A 324 -40.29 3.07 -25.57
CA THR A 324 -39.48 1.94 -25.10
C THR A 324 -38.69 2.34 -23.87
N ARG A 325 -38.06 3.52 -23.85
CA ARG A 325 -37.32 4.05 -22.69
C ARG A 325 -38.19 4.19 -21.44
N ARG A 326 -39.42 4.68 -21.59
CA ARG A 326 -40.39 4.75 -20.48
C ARG A 326 -40.75 3.35 -19.96
N SER A 327 -40.91 2.38 -20.86
CA SER A 327 -41.19 0.99 -20.49
C SER A 327 -40.01 0.34 -19.77
N VAL A 328 -38.78 0.58 -20.26
CA VAL A 328 -37.54 0.15 -19.60
C VAL A 328 -37.41 0.76 -18.21
N ARG A 329 -37.73 2.06 -18.04
CA ARG A 329 -37.71 2.72 -16.73
C ARG A 329 -38.70 2.10 -15.74
N ASN A 330 -39.94 1.86 -16.17
CA ASN A 330 -40.94 1.20 -15.32
C ASN A 330 -40.49 -0.22 -14.92
N MET A 331 -39.91 -0.96 -15.87
CA MET A 331 -39.39 -2.30 -15.60
C MET A 331 -38.18 -2.26 -14.64
N TYR A 332 -37.31 -1.27 -14.81
CA TYR A 332 -36.17 -1.04 -13.92
C TYR A 332 -36.63 -0.72 -12.49
N GLU A 333 -37.60 0.18 -12.31
CA GLU A 333 -38.16 0.51 -10.99
C GLU A 333 -38.79 -0.70 -10.32
N ALA A 334 -39.58 -1.50 -11.05
CA ALA A 334 -40.16 -2.73 -10.53
C ALA A 334 -39.08 -3.75 -10.12
N HIS A 335 -38.05 -3.90 -10.94
CA HIS A 335 -36.91 -4.75 -10.66
C HIS A 335 -36.17 -4.30 -9.39
N ARG A 336 -35.92 -3.00 -9.21
CA ARG A 336 -35.25 -2.47 -8.02
C ARG A 336 -36.01 -2.75 -6.73
N GLN A 337 -37.32 -2.47 -6.71
CA GLN A 337 -38.15 -2.77 -5.53
C GLN A 337 -38.08 -4.23 -5.12
N GLN A 338 -37.96 -5.10 -6.12
CA GLN A 338 -37.88 -6.53 -5.96
C GLN A 338 -36.50 -6.99 -5.46
N GLN A 339 -35.42 -6.43 -6.01
CA GLN A 339 -34.07 -6.63 -5.49
C GLN A 339 -33.96 -6.15 -4.05
N ASP A 340 -34.60 -5.03 -3.72
CA ASP A 340 -34.56 -4.48 -2.37
C ASP A 340 -35.17 -5.44 -1.35
N ARG A 341 -36.24 -6.16 -1.72
CA ARG A 341 -36.81 -7.23 -0.88
C ARG A 341 -35.82 -8.38 -0.70
N LEU A 342 -35.23 -8.90 -1.78
CA LEU A 342 -34.26 -9.99 -1.71
C LEU A 342 -33.01 -9.61 -0.90
N ALA A 343 -32.51 -8.39 -1.08
CA ALA A 343 -31.38 -7.89 -0.30
C ALA A 343 -31.73 -7.77 1.18
N ASN A 344 -32.95 -7.33 1.53
CA ASN A 344 -33.40 -7.31 2.92
C ASN A 344 -33.56 -8.73 3.50
N GLU A 345 -34.12 -9.68 2.75
CA GLU A 345 -34.17 -11.11 3.13
C GLU A 345 -32.76 -11.66 3.39
N MET A 346 -31.80 -11.35 2.51
CA MET A 346 -30.40 -11.74 2.69
C MET A 346 -29.78 -11.08 3.94
N MET A 347 -30.08 -9.81 4.21
CA MET A 347 -29.62 -9.16 5.44
C MET A 347 -30.16 -9.86 6.69
N ASP A 348 -31.43 -10.28 6.69
CA ASP A 348 -32.03 -11.02 7.81
C ASP A 348 -31.29 -12.35 8.07
N VAL A 349 -31.06 -13.13 7.01
CA VAL A 349 -30.32 -14.39 7.09
C VAL A 349 -28.89 -14.17 7.59
N LEU A 350 -28.20 -13.13 7.10
CA LEU A 350 -26.84 -12.80 7.52
C LEU A 350 -26.78 -12.34 8.98
N ASP A 351 -27.73 -11.53 9.44
CA ASP A 351 -27.78 -11.07 10.83
C ASP A 351 -28.10 -12.24 11.79
N GLU A 352 -28.99 -13.15 11.39
CA GLU A 352 -29.28 -14.36 12.15
C GLU A 352 -28.07 -15.31 12.20
N GLN A 353 -27.38 -15.49 11.06
CA GLN A 353 -26.15 -16.26 11.00
C GLN A 353 -25.08 -15.70 11.94
N ARG A 354 -24.88 -14.37 11.94
CA ARG A 354 -23.90 -13.68 12.79
C ARG A 354 -24.22 -13.84 14.28
N GLN A 355 -25.49 -13.80 14.65
CA GLN A 355 -25.93 -13.99 16.04
C GLN A 355 -25.75 -15.42 16.55
N ASN A 356 -25.86 -16.41 15.66
CA ASN A 356 -25.78 -17.83 16.01
C ASN A 356 -24.42 -18.46 15.68
N LEU A 357 -23.40 -17.63 15.42
CA LEU A 357 -22.11 -18.07 14.91
C LEU A 357 -21.25 -18.73 16.01
N THR A 358 -21.18 -20.06 16.02
CA THR A 358 -20.23 -20.78 16.88
C THR A 358 -18.79 -20.66 16.37
N LEU A 359 -17.79 -20.81 17.26
CA LEU A 359 -16.37 -20.85 16.86
C LEU A 359 -16.08 -21.94 15.82
N ALA A 360 -16.76 -23.09 15.92
CA ALA A 360 -16.66 -24.16 14.93
C ALA A 360 -17.17 -23.72 13.53
N GLN A 361 -18.26 -22.97 13.47
CA GLN A 361 -18.84 -22.45 12.22
C GLN A 361 -18.02 -21.29 11.62
N MET A 362 -17.40 -20.46 12.45
CA MET A 362 -16.41 -19.46 12.03
C MET A 362 -15.25 -20.12 11.28
N ILE A 363 -14.71 -21.22 11.82
CA ILE A 363 -13.53 -21.90 11.29
C ILE A 363 -13.87 -22.77 10.09
N ARG A 364 -14.96 -23.52 10.15
CA ARG A 364 -15.36 -24.46 9.09
C ARG A 364 -16.20 -23.81 7.99
N ARG A 365 -16.24 -22.47 7.91
CA ARG A 365 -17.02 -21.68 6.91
C ARG A 365 -18.31 -22.38 6.50
N SER A 366 -19.27 -22.40 7.44
CA SER A 366 -20.66 -22.78 7.24
C SER A 366 -20.90 -23.99 6.32
N GLU A 367 -20.65 -25.21 6.80
CA GLU A 367 -21.47 -26.35 6.40
C GLU A 367 -22.76 -26.27 7.24
N GLY A 368 -23.93 -25.99 6.63
CA GLY A 368 -25.20 -25.89 7.37
C GLY A 368 -26.33 -25.11 6.69
N GLU A 369 -27.43 -24.93 7.44
CA GLU A 369 -28.71 -24.33 6.99
C GLU A 369 -28.59 -22.90 6.45
N PHE A 370 -27.84 -22.01 7.11
CA PHE A 370 -27.65 -20.63 6.63
C PHE A 370 -26.99 -20.56 5.25
N ARG A 371 -26.07 -21.48 4.94
CA ARG A 371 -25.45 -21.52 3.61
C ARG A 371 -26.47 -21.90 2.55
N ALA A 372 -27.34 -22.86 2.84
CA ALA A 372 -28.42 -23.25 1.94
C ALA A 372 -29.39 -22.08 1.71
N GLN A 373 -29.75 -21.32 2.75
CA GLN A 373 -30.60 -20.13 2.61
C GLN A 373 -29.93 -19.01 1.78
N ILE A 374 -28.63 -18.75 1.99
CA ILE A 374 -27.87 -17.78 1.20
C ILE A 374 -27.80 -18.22 -0.27
N GLU A 375 -27.54 -19.50 -0.52
CA GLU A 375 -27.48 -20.09 -1.85
C GLU A 375 -28.84 -20.00 -2.56
N GLU A 376 -29.92 -20.37 -1.87
CA GLU A 376 -31.29 -20.25 -2.36
C GLU A 376 -31.66 -18.80 -2.72
N LEU A 377 -31.36 -17.83 -1.86
CA LEU A 377 -31.61 -16.42 -2.16
C LEU A 377 -30.78 -15.92 -3.35
N THR A 378 -29.54 -16.41 -3.48
CA THR A 378 -28.66 -16.07 -4.61
C THR A 378 -29.19 -16.67 -5.92
N GLU A 379 -29.64 -17.92 -5.89
CA GLU A 379 -30.24 -18.59 -7.04
C GLU A 379 -31.54 -17.91 -7.46
N ARG A 380 -32.46 -17.66 -6.51
CA ARG A 380 -33.70 -16.89 -6.75
C ARG A 380 -33.44 -15.53 -7.38
N ALA A 381 -32.37 -14.85 -6.98
CA ALA A 381 -31.96 -13.58 -7.56
C ALA A 381 -31.44 -13.73 -8.99
N ASN A 382 -30.60 -14.73 -9.25
CA ASN A 382 -30.03 -14.99 -10.58
C ASN A 382 -31.11 -15.41 -11.60
N GLU A 383 -32.03 -16.29 -11.22
CA GLU A 383 -33.17 -16.71 -12.06
C GLU A 383 -34.04 -15.52 -12.45
N ARG A 384 -34.26 -14.63 -11.48
CA ARG A 384 -35.03 -13.40 -11.69
C ARG A 384 -34.30 -12.43 -12.61
N ASP A 385 -33.03 -12.15 -12.33
CA ASP A 385 -32.21 -11.29 -13.18
C ASP A 385 -32.23 -11.82 -14.61
N GLN A 386 -32.11 -13.13 -14.81
CA GLN A 386 -32.16 -13.74 -16.14
C GLN A 386 -33.51 -13.52 -16.82
N THR A 387 -34.62 -13.68 -16.08
CA THR A 387 -35.97 -13.39 -16.59
C THR A 387 -36.10 -11.93 -17.03
N ILE A 388 -35.49 -11.02 -16.29
CA ILE A 388 -35.56 -9.58 -16.54
C ILE A 388 -34.65 -9.17 -17.71
N VAL A 389 -33.46 -9.74 -17.80
CA VAL A 389 -32.56 -9.61 -18.96
C VAL A 389 -33.29 -10.09 -20.22
N ASN A 390 -33.92 -11.27 -20.19
CA ASN A 390 -34.70 -11.78 -21.32
C ASN A 390 -35.86 -10.84 -21.70
N SER A 391 -36.54 -10.26 -20.70
CA SER A 391 -37.62 -9.29 -20.91
C SER A 391 -37.12 -7.97 -21.50
N LEU A 392 -35.93 -7.51 -21.07
CA LEU A 392 -35.26 -6.31 -21.60
C LEU A 392 -34.85 -6.49 -23.06
N HIS A 393 -34.23 -7.63 -23.39
CA HIS A 393 -33.89 -7.98 -24.77
C HIS A 393 -35.13 -8.08 -25.66
N GLY A 394 -36.22 -8.66 -25.15
CA GLY A 394 -37.49 -8.71 -25.88
C GLY A 394 -38.13 -7.34 -26.11
N LEU A 395 -37.94 -6.40 -25.18
CA LEU A 395 -38.48 -5.05 -25.24
C LEU A 395 -37.70 -4.14 -26.21
N ILE A 396 -36.37 -4.21 -26.23
CA ILE A 396 -35.53 -3.35 -27.09
C ILE A 396 -35.19 -3.98 -28.45
N GLY A 397 -35.43 -5.29 -28.60
CA GLY A 397 -35.06 -6.07 -29.77
C GLY A 397 -33.60 -6.56 -29.74
N THR A 398 -33.36 -7.72 -30.36
CA THR A 398 -32.05 -8.39 -30.37
C THR A 398 -30.96 -7.59 -31.09
N GLU A 399 -31.33 -6.82 -32.12
CA GLU A 399 -30.40 -5.96 -32.87
C GLU A 399 -29.86 -4.82 -32.00
N THR A 400 -30.75 -4.10 -31.30
CA THR A 400 -30.37 -3.03 -30.37
C THR A 400 -29.62 -3.58 -29.15
N ALA A 401 -30.03 -4.73 -28.61
CA ALA A 401 -29.31 -5.39 -27.52
C ALA A 401 -27.87 -5.78 -27.90
N SER A 402 -27.69 -6.29 -29.12
CA SER A 402 -26.36 -6.62 -29.67
C SER A 402 -25.53 -5.37 -29.93
N ALA A 403 -26.14 -4.30 -30.47
CA ALA A 403 -25.48 -3.02 -30.71
C ALA A 403 -24.98 -2.36 -29.41
N LEU A 404 -25.73 -2.54 -28.31
CA LEU A 404 -25.35 -2.09 -26.97
C LEU A 404 -24.42 -3.07 -26.23
N ASN A 405 -24.07 -4.20 -26.85
CA ASN A 405 -23.24 -5.25 -26.26
C ASN A 405 -23.75 -5.72 -24.90
N LEU A 406 -25.08 -5.82 -24.75
CA LEU A 406 -25.70 -6.39 -23.55
C LEU A 406 -25.40 -7.89 -23.50
N SER A 407 -25.10 -8.43 -22.32
CA SER A 407 -24.91 -9.88 -22.19
C SER A 407 -26.24 -10.62 -22.34
N GLU A 408 -26.18 -11.82 -22.88
CA GLU A 408 -27.35 -12.70 -23.00
C GLU A 408 -27.65 -13.40 -21.67
N THR A 409 -26.63 -13.58 -20.82
CA THR A 409 -26.77 -14.21 -19.51
C THR A 409 -26.28 -13.37 -18.35
N VAL A 410 -26.85 -13.64 -17.17
CA VAL A 410 -26.42 -13.08 -15.88
C VAL A 410 -25.01 -13.52 -15.50
N GLU A 411 -24.62 -14.74 -15.87
CA GLU A 411 -23.30 -15.31 -15.58
C GLU A 411 -22.20 -14.59 -16.37
N GLU A 412 -22.44 -14.32 -17.66
CA GLU A 412 -21.57 -13.50 -18.49
C GLU A 412 -21.39 -12.08 -17.92
N ASP A 413 -22.47 -11.45 -17.48
CA ASP A 413 -22.38 -10.10 -16.93
C ASP A 413 -21.67 -10.06 -15.57
N SER A 414 -21.94 -11.03 -14.70
CA SER A 414 -21.25 -11.17 -13.41
C SER A 414 -19.73 -11.32 -13.62
N ASN A 415 -19.34 -12.10 -14.63
CA ASN A 415 -17.95 -12.24 -15.06
C ASN A 415 -17.37 -10.96 -15.69
N ARG A 416 -18.18 -10.12 -16.35
CA ARG A 416 -17.77 -8.78 -16.84
C ARG A 416 -17.62 -7.75 -15.70
N GLY A 417 -18.50 -7.79 -14.70
CA GLY A 417 -18.53 -6.84 -13.58
C GLY A 417 -17.39 -7.04 -12.60
N ASN A 418 -17.06 -8.31 -12.32
CA ASN A 418 -15.88 -8.66 -11.52
C ASN A 418 -14.57 -8.19 -12.20
N ARG A 419 -14.48 -8.30 -13.53
CA ARG A 419 -13.35 -7.73 -14.31
C ARG A 419 -13.26 -6.20 -14.22
N TRP A 420 -14.39 -5.49 -14.26
CA TRP A 420 -14.42 -4.04 -14.12
C TRP A 420 -14.00 -3.54 -12.73
N ARG A 421 -14.40 -4.23 -11.65
CA ARG A 421 -14.02 -3.87 -10.27
C ARG A 421 -12.54 -4.11 -9.98
N ALA A 422 -11.97 -5.19 -10.52
CA ALA A 422 -10.53 -5.46 -10.43
C ALA A 422 -9.68 -4.33 -11.03
N ARG A 423 -10.20 -3.63 -12.04
CA ARG A 423 -9.51 -2.55 -12.78
C ARG A 423 -9.52 -1.19 -12.08
N ARG A 424 -10.46 -0.94 -11.15
CA ARG A 424 -10.61 0.33 -10.42
C ARG A 424 -10.15 0.27 -8.96
N GLY A 425 -9.23 -0.66 -8.63
CA GLY A 425 -8.74 -0.95 -7.28
C GLY A 425 -8.76 0.25 -6.33
N ARG A 426 -9.72 0.26 -5.41
CA ARG A 426 -9.76 1.18 -4.28
C ARG A 426 -8.77 0.65 -3.24
N PRO A 427 -7.78 1.44 -2.78
CA PRO A 427 -6.84 0.98 -1.76
C PRO A 427 -7.58 0.93 -0.42
N GLY A 428 -7.76 -0.25 0.18
CA GLY A 428 -8.30 -0.32 1.55
C GLY A 428 -8.93 -1.64 2.00
N GLY A 429 -9.28 -2.57 1.11
CA GLY A 429 -9.90 -3.84 1.50
C GLY A 429 -8.94 -5.03 1.38
N GLY A 430 -8.15 -5.32 2.41
CA GLY A 430 -7.20 -6.45 2.49
C GLY A 430 -7.83 -7.86 2.55
N GLY A 431 -8.92 -8.09 1.81
CA GLY A 431 -9.49 -9.42 1.64
C GLY A 431 -8.76 -10.14 0.51
N MET A 432 -7.87 -11.09 0.82
CA MET A 432 -7.34 -12.03 -0.18
C MET A 432 -8.48 -12.85 -0.79
N ALA A 433 -9.07 -12.35 -1.88
CA ALA A 433 -9.99 -13.09 -2.70
C ALA A 433 -9.21 -14.22 -3.39
N ARG A 434 -9.31 -15.44 -2.85
CA ARG A 434 -8.93 -16.68 -3.56
C ARG A 434 -10.03 -17.05 -4.56
N GLY A 435 -10.15 -16.25 -5.59
CA GLY A 435 -10.63 -16.68 -6.90
C GLY A 435 -9.51 -16.37 -7.86
N GLY A 436 -9.09 -17.32 -8.69
CA GLY A 436 -8.07 -17.08 -9.72
C GLY A 436 -8.57 -16.06 -10.72
N GLU A 437 -8.42 -14.77 -10.40
CA GLU A 437 -8.66 -13.67 -11.31
C GLU A 437 -7.71 -13.88 -12.50
N ARG A 438 -8.29 -14.11 -13.68
CA ARG A 438 -7.57 -13.97 -14.94
C ARG A 438 -7.25 -12.49 -15.09
N ARG A 439 -6.12 -12.06 -14.53
CA ARG A 439 -5.48 -10.80 -14.89
C ARG A 439 -5.37 -10.74 -16.41
N ASP A 440 -5.61 -9.56 -16.98
CA ASP A 440 -5.47 -9.34 -18.42
C ASP A 440 -4.07 -9.81 -18.85
N ALA A 441 -4.00 -10.64 -19.88
CA ALA A 441 -2.74 -11.14 -20.41
C ALA A 441 -1.81 -9.98 -20.79
N ALA A 442 -2.36 -8.84 -21.25
CA ALA A 442 -1.59 -7.64 -21.56
C ALA A 442 -0.96 -6.99 -20.30
N GLU A 443 -1.70 -6.92 -19.19
CA GLU A 443 -1.19 -6.36 -17.93
C GLU A 443 -0.13 -7.26 -17.31
N LEU A 444 -0.38 -8.58 -17.30
CA LEU A 444 0.61 -9.56 -16.86
C LEU A 444 1.87 -9.53 -17.73
N ARG A 445 1.75 -9.38 -19.06
CA ARG A 445 2.92 -9.23 -19.94
C ARG A 445 3.72 -7.98 -19.64
N ARG A 446 3.07 -6.83 -19.36
CA ARG A 446 3.77 -5.62 -18.88
C ARG A 446 4.50 -5.87 -17.55
N GLU A 447 3.90 -6.60 -16.61
CA GLU A 447 4.55 -6.97 -15.35
C GLU A 447 5.68 -8.00 -15.53
N MET A 448 5.60 -8.83 -16.57
CA MET A 448 6.57 -9.88 -16.91
C MET A 448 7.62 -9.41 -17.92
N ARG A 449 7.60 -8.12 -18.27
CA ARG A 449 8.56 -7.52 -19.18
C ARG A 449 9.98 -7.73 -18.63
N PRO A 450 10.88 -8.37 -19.38
CA PRO A 450 12.29 -8.43 -19.03
C PRO A 450 12.88 -7.04 -19.27
N GLU A 451 12.66 -6.12 -18.33
CA GLU A 451 13.26 -4.79 -18.36
C GLU A 451 14.69 -4.89 -17.85
N THR A 452 15.62 -4.94 -18.80
CA THR A 452 17.00 -4.50 -18.58
C THR A 452 17.42 -3.85 -19.89
N PRO A 453 17.44 -2.51 -20.01
CA PRO A 453 18.01 -1.91 -21.20
C PRO A 453 19.49 -2.28 -21.27
N LEU A 454 19.95 -2.64 -22.46
CA LEU A 454 21.36 -2.86 -22.71
C LEU A 454 22.11 -1.53 -22.70
N PRO A 455 23.38 -1.50 -22.28
CA PRO A 455 24.19 -0.29 -22.36
C PRO A 455 24.28 0.18 -23.82
N GLY A 456 24.06 1.48 -24.03
CA GLY A 456 24.33 2.11 -25.33
C GLY A 456 25.83 2.10 -25.65
N PRO A 457 26.20 2.29 -26.93
CA PRO A 457 27.61 2.32 -27.33
C PRO A 457 28.35 3.46 -26.63
N LEU A 458 29.66 3.29 -26.42
CA LEU A 458 30.56 4.41 -26.15
C LEU A 458 30.35 5.49 -27.21
N ASN A 459 30.15 6.72 -26.75
CA ASN A 459 29.91 7.85 -27.62
C ASN A 459 31.12 8.81 -27.61
N ARG A 460 31.19 9.69 -28.62
CA ARG A 460 32.29 10.68 -28.73
C ARG A 460 32.44 11.57 -27.51
N ARG A 461 31.36 11.84 -26.77
CA ARG A 461 31.44 12.65 -25.55
C ARG A 461 32.14 11.89 -24.43
N ASP A 462 31.87 10.59 -24.28
CA ASP A 462 32.57 9.74 -23.30
C ASP A 462 34.09 9.75 -23.57
N VAL A 463 34.45 9.57 -24.85
CA VAL A 463 35.83 9.62 -25.32
C VAL A 463 36.47 11.00 -25.09
N GLN A 464 35.78 12.09 -25.42
CA GLN A 464 36.28 13.46 -25.19
C GLN A 464 36.51 13.75 -23.70
N GLN A 465 35.65 13.24 -22.82
CA GLN A 465 35.83 13.39 -21.38
C GLN A 465 37.06 12.63 -20.89
N PHE A 466 37.32 11.43 -21.43
CA PHE A 466 38.56 10.71 -21.15
C PHE A 466 39.79 11.45 -21.71
N GLN A 467 39.76 11.90 -22.97
CA GLN A 467 40.85 12.68 -23.60
C GLN A 467 41.24 13.91 -22.78
N GLN A 468 40.25 14.60 -22.19
CA GLN A 468 40.48 15.77 -21.34
C GLN A 468 41.13 15.39 -20.01
N ARG A 469 40.65 14.34 -19.34
CA ARG A 469 41.18 13.88 -18.04
C ARG A 469 42.57 13.29 -18.14
N ALA A 470 42.80 12.43 -19.14
CA ALA A 470 44.09 11.81 -19.40
C ALA A 470 45.11 12.76 -20.06
N GLN A 471 44.72 14.01 -20.37
CA GLN A 471 45.58 15.05 -20.97
C GLN A 471 46.29 14.59 -22.26
N LEU A 472 45.58 13.83 -23.10
CA LEU A 472 46.15 13.23 -24.30
C LEU A 472 46.65 14.29 -25.30
N SER A 473 47.77 14.00 -25.96
CA SER A 473 48.29 14.75 -27.10
C SER A 473 47.36 14.63 -28.32
N ASP A 474 47.52 15.50 -29.31
CA ASP A 474 46.64 15.50 -30.49
C ASP A 474 46.78 14.22 -31.33
N GLY A 475 47.96 13.58 -31.32
CA GLY A 475 48.16 12.28 -31.97
C GLY A 475 47.41 11.15 -31.25
N GLU A 476 47.47 11.13 -29.92
CA GLU A 476 46.75 10.17 -29.08
C GLU A 476 45.23 10.33 -29.19
N LYS A 477 44.73 11.58 -29.26
CA LYS A 477 43.33 11.87 -29.54
C LYS A 477 42.88 11.30 -30.90
N GLN A 478 43.68 11.51 -31.95
CA GLN A 478 43.39 10.96 -33.28
C GLN A 478 43.37 9.44 -33.28
N LEU A 479 44.31 8.79 -32.58
CA LEU A 479 44.31 7.34 -32.43
C LEU A 479 43.03 6.86 -31.74
N LEU A 480 42.64 7.50 -30.64
CA LEU A 480 41.44 7.13 -29.89
C LEU A 480 40.15 7.34 -30.69
N ASP A 481 40.09 8.38 -31.54
CA ASP A 481 38.97 8.59 -32.47
C ASP A 481 38.87 7.45 -33.51
N VAL A 482 40.01 6.97 -34.03
CA VAL A 482 40.05 5.82 -34.97
C VAL A 482 39.62 4.52 -34.28
N LEU A 483 40.06 4.30 -33.04
CA LEU A 483 39.64 3.14 -32.25
C LEU A 483 38.14 3.21 -31.93
N LEU A 484 37.60 4.40 -31.65
CA LEU A 484 36.17 4.61 -31.43
C LEU A 484 35.35 4.30 -32.69
N ASP A 485 35.82 4.70 -33.87
CA ASP A 485 35.14 4.39 -35.13
C ASP A 485 35.09 2.86 -35.34
N THR A 486 36.21 2.16 -35.09
CA THR A 486 36.27 0.67 -35.11
C THR A 486 35.30 0.04 -34.12
N TYR A 487 35.27 0.53 -32.88
CA TYR A 487 34.32 0.08 -31.85
C TYR A 487 32.86 0.30 -32.29
N THR A 488 32.57 1.46 -32.90
CA THR A 488 31.22 1.81 -33.34
C THR A 488 30.73 0.88 -34.45
N GLU A 489 31.63 0.45 -35.35
CA GLU A 489 31.34 -0.57 -36.36
C GLU A 489 31.05 -1.93 -35.70
N GLY A 490 31.89 -2.38 -34.75
CA GLY A 490 31.67 -3.62 -34.01
C GLY A 490 30.35 -3.61 -33.22
N TYR A 491 30.01 -2.49 -32.57
CA TYR A 491 28.74 -2.35 -31.86
C TYR A 491 27.55 -2.40 -32.83
N SER A 492 27.69 -1.82 -34.02
CA SER A 492 26.66 -1.87 -35.06
C SER A 492 26.40 -3.30 -35.55
N GLU A 493 27.44 -4.15 -35.56
CA GLU A 493 27.32 -5.58 -35.83
C GLU A 493 26.58 -6.31 -34.70
N ILE A 494 26.99 -6.11 -33.44
CA ILE A 494 26.28 -6.65 -32.26
C ILE A 494 24.80 -6.22 -32.27
N ASN A 495 24.53 -4.96 -32.60
CA ASN A 495 23.19 -4.45 -32.68
C ASN A 495 22.36 -5.19 -33.73
N ARG A 496 22.95 -5.49 -34.89
CA ARG A 496 22.29 -6.24 -35.97
C ARG A 496 22.06 -7.71 -35.59
N GLU A 497 23.04 -8.35 -34.98
CA GLU A 497 23.05 -9.80 -34.74
C GLU A 497 22.34 -10.23 -33.45
N LYS A 498 22.36 -9.38 -32.42
CA LYS A 498 21.91 -9.75 -31.06
C LYS A 498 20.84 -8.79 -30.53
N ILE A 499 21.08 -7.48 -30.56
CA ILE A 499 20.15 -6.49 -29.96
C ILE A 499 18.84 -6.39 -30.76
N ALA A 500 18.91 -6.25 -32.09
CA ALA A 500 17.71 -6.12 -32.91
C ALA A 500 16.80 -7.38 -32.86
N PRO A 501 17.35 -8.62 -32.92
CA PRO A 501 16.55 -9.82 -32.64
C PRO A 501 15.93 -9.84 -31.25
N LEU A 502 16.66 -9.42 -30.21
CA LEU A 502 16.13 -9.31 -28.85
C LEU A 502 14.98 -8.30 -28.78
N MET A 503 15.17 -7.09 -29.32
CA MET A 503 14.14 -6.05 -29.34
C MET A 503 12.89 -6.51 -30.09
N LEU A 504 13.06 -7.26 -31.18
CA LEU A 504 11.94 -7.87 -31.89
C LEU A 504 11.23 -8.95 -31.05
N ALA A 505 11.97 -9.77 -30.32
CA ALA A 505 11.40 -10.77 -29.42
C ALA A 505 10.61 -10.10 -28.26
N VAL A 506 11.17 -9.05 -27.65
CA VAL A 506 10.49 -8.23 -26.63
C VAL A 506 9.26 -7.54 -27.22
N GLN A 507 9.34 -6.97 -28.42
CA GLN A 507 8.21 -6.32 -29.07
C GLN A 507 7.07 -7.30 -29.37
N ARG A 508 7.39 -8.51 -29.84
CA ARG A 508 6.40 -9.59 -30.05
C ARG A 508 5.80 -10.07 -28.75
N PHE A 509 6.61 -10.14 -27.69
CA PHE A 509 6.14 -10.46 -26.36
C PHE A 509 5.20 -9.38 -25.82
N GLU A 510 5.49 -8.10 -26.03
CA GLU A 510 4.64 -7.00 -25.56
C GLU A 510 3.37 -6.84 -26.39
N ASN A 511 3.48 -7.00 -27.70
CA ASN A 511 2.40 -6.76 -28.67
C ASN A 511 2.18 -8.01 -29.53
N PRO A 512 1.72 -9.12 -28.95
CA PRO A 512 1.44 -10.31 -29.73
C PRO A 512 0.24 -10.05 -30.65
N THR A 513 0.32 -10.58 -31.86
CA THR A 513 -0.68 -10.43 -32.91
C THR A 513 -1.35 -11.77 -33.18
N GLY A 514 -2.63 -11.76 -33.57
CA GLY A 514 -3.36 -12.99 -33.91
C GLY A 514 -3.69 -13.85 -32.68
N ASP A 515 -3.58 -15.16 -32.81
CA ASP A 515 -3.95 -16.14 -31.77
C ASP A 515 -3.12 -16.01 -30.48
N ASP A 516 -1.94 -15.38 -30.56
CA ASP A 516 -1.10 -15.11 -29.40
C ASP A 516 -1.58 -13.92 -28.56
N ALA A 517 -2.48 -13.07 -29.08
CA ALA A 517 -2.96 -11.89 -28.36
C ALA A 517 -3.54 -12.23 -26.98
N ASP A 518 -4.24 -13.36 -26.88
CA ASP A 518 -4.89 -13.86 -25.66
C ASP A 518 -4.09 -14.96 -24.94
N ARG A 519 -2.98 -15.45 -25.53
CA ARG A 519 -2.17 -16.55 -24.98
C ARG A 519 -1.23 -16.05 -23.88
N MET A 520 -1.25 -16.67 -22.70
CA MET A 520 -0.20 -16.37 -21.72
C MET A 520 1.17 -16.76 -22.30
N PRO A 521 2.20 -15.91 -22.13
CA PRO A 521 3.54 -16.29 -22.53
C PRO A 521 3.94 -17.55 -21.80
N ASP A 522 4.55 -18.49 -22.52
CA ASP A 522 5.10 -19.67 -21.89
C ASP A 522 6.46 -19.34 -21.24
N GLY A 523 6.88 -20.20 -20.31
CA GLY A 523 8.12 -19.97 -19.57
C GLY A 523 9.35 -20.06 -20.47
N GLU A 524 9.29 -20.81 -21.56
CA GLU A 524 10.40 -20.99 -22.50
C GLU A 524 10.64 -19.73 -23.32
N GLU A 525 9.59 -19.06 -23.80
CA GLU A 525 9.67 -17.76 -24.46
C GLU A 525 10.32 -16.72 -23.57
N ILE A 526 9.93 -16.66 -22.30
CA ILE A 526 10.51 -15.72 -21.34
C ILE A 526 12.00 -16.03 -21.10
N MET A 527 12.34 -17.29 -20.85
CA MET A 527 13.72 -17.72 -20.64
C MET A 527 14.57 -17.42 -21.87
N LYS A 528 14.05 -17.65 -23.08
CA LYS A 528 14.73 -17.30 -24.32
C LYS A 528 15.02 -15.81 -24.44
N ILE A 529 14.07 -14.94 -24.06
CA ILE A 529 14.31 -13.48 -24.06
C ILE A 529 15.41 -13.12 -23.05
N ILE A 530 15.42 -13.74 -21.87
CA ILE A 530 16.47 -13.53 -20.86
C ILE A 530 17.84 -13.99 -21.36
N GLU A 531 17.91 -15.15 -22.03
CA GLU A 531 19.14 -15.67 -22.64
C GLU A 531 19.64 -14.78 -23.79
N MET A 532 18.74 -14.30 -24.64
CA MET A 532 19.07 -13.36 -25.71
C MET A 532 19.61 -12.03 -25.15
N HIS A 533 19.04 -11.58 -24.04
CA HIS A 533 19.50 -10.38 -23.33
C HIS A 533 20.91 -10.57 -22.77
N ASP A 534 21.17 -11.65 -22.05
CA ASP A 534 22.50 -11.99 -21.52
C ASP A 534 23.55 -12.13 -22.63
N ALA A 535 23.19 -12.81 -23.73
CA ALA A 535 24.09 -12.98 -24.88
C ALA A 535 24.43 -11.65 -25.57
N ALA A 536 23.48 -10.70 -25.60
CA ALA A 536 23.72 -9.36 -26.13
C ALA A 536 24.59 -8.54 -25.17
N LEU A 537 24.32 -8.59 -23.86
CA LEU A 537 25.10 -7.88 -22.84
C LEU A 537 26.57 -8.34 -22.84
N ARG A 538 26.81 -9.65 -22.79
CA ARG A 538 28.17 -10.22 -22.79
C ARG A 538 28.96 -9.85 -24.05
N ALA A 539 28.31 -9.85 -25.22
CA ALA A 539 28.95 -9.40 -26.46
C ALA A 539 29.34 -7.92 -26.41
N ILE A 540 28.52 -7.05 -25.80
CA ILE A 540 28.86 -5.63 -25.62
C ILE A 540 30.07 -5.49 -24.68
N VAL A 541 30.07 -6.22 -23.56
CA VAL A 541 31.17 -6.20 -22.59
C VAL A 541 32.47 -6.70 -23.21
N GLU A 542 32.44 -7.78 -23.99
CA GLU A 542 33.61 -8.31 -24.72
C GLU A 542 34.14 -7.30 -25.75
N LEU A 543 33.26 -6.61 -26.49
CA LEU A 543 33.66 -5.57 -27.43
C LEU A 543 34.28 -4.36 -26.71
N GLU A 544 33.72 -3.94 -25.58
CA GLU A 544 34.26 -2.87 -24.77
C GLU A 544 35.63 -3.24 -24.20
N GLU A 545 35.80 -4.46 -23.68
CA GLU A 545 37.08 -4.97 -23.20
C GLU A 545 38.14 -4.97 -24.31
N SER A 546 37.79 -5.41 -25.53
CA SER A 546 38.69 -5.32 -26.69
C SER A 546 39.08 -3.87 -26.97
N PHE A 547 38.13 -2.94 -26.98
CA PHE A 547 38.40 -1.52 -27.20
C PHE A 547 39.37 -0.97 -26.13
N PHE A 548 39.13 -1.25 -24.86
CA PHE A 548 40.00 -0.79 -23.77
C PHE A 548 41.42 -1.38 -23.87
N ASN A 549 41.55 -2.65 -24.25
CA ASN A 549 42.85 -3.30 -24.48
C ASN A 549 43.60 -2.67 -25.67
N ASP A 550 42.90 -2.31 -26.74
CA ASP A 550 43.48 -1.63 -27.90
C ASP A 550 43.93 -0.21 -27.55
N VAL A 551 43.13 0.51 -26.75
CA VAL A 551 43.51 1.83 -26.22
C VAL A 551 44.74 1.72 -25.33
N ALA A 552 44.78 0.73 -24.42
CA ALA A 552 45.92 0.51 -23.55
C ALA A 552 47.19 0.24 -24.35
N SER A 553 47.11 -0.65 -25.33
CA SER A 553 48.24 -1.03 -26.20
C SER A 553 48.69 0.10 -27.13
N GLY A 554 47.77 0.96 -27.54
CA GLY A 554 48.02 2.06 -28.48
C GLY A 554 48.55 3.34 -27.83
N LEU A 555 48.12 3.63 -26.59
CA LEU A 555 48.48 4.86 -25.87
C LEU A 555 49.63 4.67 -24.88
N TYR A 556 49.85 3.45 -24.36
CA TYR A 556 50.82 3.22 -23.28
C TYR A 556 51.86 2.17 -23.67
N GLU A 557 53.15 2.50 -23.57
CA GLU A 557 54.26 1.55 -23.75
C GLU A 557 54.50 0.69 -22.48
N GLY A 558 53.52 0.61 -21.56
CA GLY A 558 53.64 0.01 -20.23
C GLY A 558 52.30 -0.24 -19.54
N GLU A 559 52.24 -0.10 -18.20
CA GLU A 559 50.97 -0.21 -17.46
C GLU A 559 49.97 0.86 -17.94
N PRO A 560 48.68 0.50 -18.12
CA PRO A 560 47.64 1.46 -18.47
C PRO A 560 47.61 2.62 -17.50
N SER A 561 47.20 3.81 -17.98
CA SER A 561 46.89 4.89 -17.05
C SER A 561 45.75 4.49 -16.13
N GLU A 562 45.83 4.88 -14.86
CA GLU A 562 44.75 4.73 -13.88
C GLU A 562 43.39 5.27 -14.37
N GLU A 563 43.37 6.38 -15.12
CA GLU A 563 42.16 6.92 -15.73
C GLU A 563 41.49 5.96 -16.74
N LEU A 564 42.27 5.14 -17.43
CA LEU A 564 41.76 4.16 -18.40
C LEU A 564 41.08 3.00 -17.67
N ASP A 565 41.74 2.49 -16.63
CA ASP A 565 41.20 1.42 -15.79
C ASP A 565 39.88 1.85 -15.14
N ARG A 566 39.83 3.07 -14.58
CA ARG A 566 38.61 3.61 -13.98
C ARG A 566 37.50 3.83 -14.99
N TRP A 567 37.84 4.27 -16.21
CA TRP A 567 36.85 4.39 -17.28
C TRP A 567 36.29 3.02 -17.68
N GLN A 568 37.12 2.00 -17.79
CA GLN A 568 36.72 0.62 -18.05
C GLN A 568 35.82 0.07 -16.94
N LEU A 569 36.22 0.22 -15.67
CA LEU A 569 35.44 -0.24 -14.51
C LEU A 569 34.08 0.48 -14.44
N SER A 570 34.04 1.79 -14.67
CA SER A 570 32.79 2.55 -14.72
C SER A 570 31.84 2.06 -15.81
N ARG A 571 32.36 1.74 -17.00
CA ARG A 571 31.57 1.15 -18.08
C ARG A 571 31.05 -0.23 -17.74
N ARG A 572 31.89 -1.09 -17.17
CA ARG A 572 31.51 -2.43 -16.74
C ARG A 572 30.43 -2.38 -15.67
N ARG A 573 30.57 -1.55 -14.64
CA ARG A 573 29.51 -1.32 -13.65
C ARG A 573 28.23 -0.80 -14.29
N ALA A 574 28.29 0.17 -15.19
CA ALA A 574 27.09 0.68 -15.85
C ALA A 574 26.37 -0.38 -16.71
N ALA A 575 27.09 -1.37 -17.24
CA ALA A 575 26.53 -2.49 -17.99
C ALA A 575 25.78 -3.49 -17.08
N PHE A 576 26.28 -3.72 -15.87
CA PHE A 576 25.70 -4.67 -14.89
C PHE A 576 24.85 -4.02 -13.80
N ALA A 577 24.87 -2.70 -13.67
CA ALA A 577 24.08 -1.96 -12.70
C ALA A 577 22.60 -2.22 -12.98
N PRO A 578 21.87 -2.83 -12.03
CA PRO A 578 20.46 -3.04 -12.20
C PRO A 578 19.79 -1.67 -12.23
N LEU A 579 19.10 -1.37 -13.33
CA LEU A 579 18.19 -0.25 -13.29
C LEU A 579 17.05 -0.65 -12.36
N PRO A 580 16.77 0.15 -11.31
CA PRO A 580 15.61 -0.11 -10.48
C PRO A 580 14.40 -0.09 -11.41
N SER A 581 13.77 -1.25 -11.63
CA SER A 581 12.58 -1.26 -12.46
C SER A 581 11.55 -0.38 -11.75
N PRO A 582 10.87 0.55 -12.46
CA PRO A 582 9.75 1.28 -11.88
C PRO A 582 8.71 0.35 -11.23
N SER A 583 8.64 -0.90 -11.72
CA SER A 583 7.80 -1.96 -11.16
C SER A 583 8.31 -2.50 -9.82
N GLU A 584 9.61 -2.50 -9.54
CA GLU A 584 10.20 -2.94 -8.27
C GLU A 584 9.99 -1.89 -7.18
N ALA A 585 10.16 -0.60 -7.48
CA ALA A 585 9.78 0.50 -6.58
C ALA A 585 8.27 0.48 -6.28
N SER A 586 7.45 0.26 -7.32
CA SER A 586 5.99 0.11 -7.15
C SER A 586 5.62 -1.15 -6.38
N ARG A 587 6.36 -2.26 -6.55
CA ARG A 587 6.18 -3.50 -5.78
C ARG A 587 6.63 -3.32 -4.34
N ALA A 588 7.70 -2.59 -4.06
CA ALA A 588 8.12 -2.24 -2.72
C ALA A 588 7.03 -1.45 -1.98
N GLN A 589 6.42 -0.50 -2.68
CA GLN A 589 5.31 0.30 -2.16
C GLN A 589 4.04 -0.53 -1.93
N ARG A 590 3.75 -1.51 -2.81
CA ARG A 590 2.58 -2.41 -2.69
C ARG A 590 2.79 -3.58 -1.73
N ALA A 591 4.04 -4.01 -1.49
CA ALA A 591 4.34 -5.19 -0.70
C ALA A 591 3.95 -5.03 0.77
N GLY A 592 3.76 -3.79 1.25
CA GLY A 592 3.02 -3.42 2.47
C GLY A 592 3.52 -4.01 3.80
N GLY A 593 4.48 -4.93 3.77
CA GLY A 593 5.01 -5.65 4.91
C GLY A 593 6.45 -5.22 5.23
N PRO A 594 6.84 -5.19 6.52
CA PRO A 594 8.16 -4.75 6.99
C PRO A 594 9.33 -5.47 6.30
N GLY A 595 9.23 -6.80 6.17
CA GLY A 595 10.26 -7.60 5.49
C GLY A 595 10.37 -7.33 3.98
N GLY A 596 9.26 -6.91 3.34
CA GLY A 596 9.29 -6.47 1.95
C GLY A 596 10.04 -5.14 1.82
N MET A 597 9.63 -4.12 2.59
CA MET A 597 10.23 -2.79 2.52
C MET A 597 11.75 -2.82 2.71
N ARG A 598 12.27 -3.62 3.66
CA ARG A 598 13.72 -3.69 3.89
C ARG A 598 14.48 -4.44 2.79
N MET A 599 13.96 -5.57 2.31
CA MET A 599 14.59 -6.27 1.18
C MET A 599 14.66 -5.36 -0.06
N PHE A 600 13.62 -4.57 -0.31
CA PHE A 600 13.64 -3.59 -1.40
C PHE A 600 14.55 -2.39 -1.11
N ALA A 601 14.63 -1.92 0.15
CA ALA A 601 15.55 -0.84 0.53
C ALA A 601 17.01 -1.27 0.36
N GLN A 602 17.39 -2.46 0.84
CA GLN A 602 18.74 -3.01 0.63
C GLN A 602 19.05 -3.20 -0.85
N ALA A 603 18.09 -3.72 -1.63
CA ALA A 603 18.28 -3.88 -3.08
C ALA A 603 18.40 -2.52 -3.80
N ALA A 604 17.66 -1.50 -3.36
CA ALA A 604 17.74 -0.14 -3.91
C ALA A 604 19.06 0.54 -3.54
N GLU A 605 19.51 0.41 -2.29
CA GLU A 605 20.79 0.94 -1.82
C GLU A 605 21.98 0.25 -2.49
N ALA A 606 21.93 -1.08 -2.64
CA ALA A 606 22.92 -1.83 -3.41
C ALA A 606 22.93 -1.42 -4.90
N ALA A 607 21.84 -0.84 -5.43
CA ALA A 607 21.77 -0.42 -6.83
C ALA A 607 22.42 0.95 -7.07
N VAL A 608 22.83 1.64 -6.01
CA VAL A 608 23.52 2.93 -6.12
C VAL A 608 24.99 2.69 -6.47
N ASP A 609 25.39 3.11 -7.67
CA ASP A 609 26.81 3.31 -8.01
C ASP A 609 27.23 4.71 -7.55
N VAL A 610 28.07 4.78 -6.51
CA VAL A 610 28.50 6.05 -5.91
C VAL A 610 29.41 6.84 -6.85
N SER A 611 30.31 6.20 -7.60
CA SER A 611 31.16 6.85 -8.60
C SER A 611 30.34 7.52 -9.70
N ARG A 612 29.32 6.82 -10.19
CA ARG A 612 28.38 7.36 -11.17
C ARG A 612 27.58 8.52 -10.59
N LEU A 613 27.15 8.42 -9.34
CA LEU A 613 26.44 9.49 -8.66
C LEU A 613 27.28 10.79 -8.59
N LEU A 614 28.56 10.69 -8.21
CA LEU A 614 29.47 11.85 -8.19
C LEU A 614 29.64 12.49 -9.57
N SER A 615 29.78 11.65 -10.60
CA SER A 615 29.92 12.09 -11.99
C SER A 615 28.68 12.84 -12.48
N GLU A 616 27.49 12.36 -12.14
CA GLU A 616 26.20 13.00 -12.49
C GLU A 616 26.00 14.34 -11.77
N LEU A 617 26.47 14.43 -10.52
CA LEU A 617 26.49 15.65 -9.73
C LEU A 617 27.58 16.64 -10.17
N ARG A 618 28.51 16.23 -11.03
CA ARG A 618 29.68 17.01 -11.45
C ARG A 618 30.52 17.48 -10.26
N ILE A 619 30.64 16.62 -9.25
CA ILE A 619 31.56 16.87 -8.13
C ILE A 619 32.97 16.76 -8.69
N ASP A 620 33.80 17.75 -8.38
CA ASP A 620 35.20 17.75 -8.80
C ASP A 620 35.94 16.61 -8.08
N THR A 621 36.31 15.58 -8.82
CA THR A 621 37.09 14.44 -8.33
C THR A 621 38.59 14.68 -8.46
N ALA A 622 39.03 15.86 -8.91
CA ALA A 622 40.46 16.19 -9.00
C ALA A 622 41.14 16.35 -7.63
N ASP A 623 40.37 16.33 -6.53
CA ASP A 623 40.92 16.15 -5.19
C ASP A 623 41.50 14.73 -5.07
N GLN A 624 42.83 14.66 -4.93
CA GLN A 624 43.57 13.41 -4.81
C GLN A 624 42.99 12.48 -3.73
N ARG A 625 42.46 13.03 -2.62
CA ARG A 625 41.86 12.22 -1.57
C ARG A 625 40.56 11.56 -2.02
N VAL A 626 39.72 12.28 -2.76
CA VAL A 626 38.47 11.72 -3.32
C VAL A 626 38.80 10.65 -4.37
N ASP A 627 39.84 10.89 -5.14
CA ASP A 627 40.31 9.99 -6.19
C ASP A 627 40.77 8.63 -5.64
N GLU A 628 41.64 8.67 -4.61
CA GLU A 628 42.14 7.47 -3.92
C GLU A 628 40.99 6.64 -3.31
N LEU A 629 39.99 7.29 -2.70
CA LEU A 629 38.83 6.61 -2.14
C LEU A 629 37.98 5.90 -3.19
N LEU A 630 37.82 6.53 -4.37
CA LEU A 630 37.03 5.93 -5.44
C LEU A 630 37.74 4.73 -6.06
N LYS A 631 39.07 4.74 -6.15
CA LYS A 631 39.83 3.64 -6.75
C LYS A 631 39.51 2.30 -6.07
N ASP A 632 39.70 2.22 -4.76
CA ASP A 632 39.53 0.98 -4.00
C ASP A 632 38.08 0.47 -4.11
N TYR A 633 37.12 1.38 -3.94
CA TYR A 633 35.70 1.07 -4.11
C TYR A 633 35.37 0.55 -5.52
N GLU A 634 35.89 1.19 -6.57
CA GLU A 634 35.58 0.86 -7.95
C GLU A 634 36.03 -0.54 -8.33
N TYR A 635 37.19 -1.00 -7.85
CA TYR A 635 37.64 -2.38 -8.08
C TYR A 635 36.74 -3.38 -7.34
N GLU A 636 36.52 -3.18 -6.03
CA GLU A 636 35.78 -4.13 -5.19
C GLU A 636 34.32 -4.29 -5.63
N VAL A 637 33.65 -3.19 -5.94
CA VAL A 637 32.21 -3.21 -6.19
C VAL A 637 31.88 -3.63 -7.63
N THR A 638 32.82 -3.54 -8.58
CA THR A 638 32.57 -3.95 -9.97
C THR A 638 32.26 -5.44 -10.10
N GLU A 639 33.01 -6.30 -9.41
CA GLU A 639 32.75 -7.75 -9.41
C GLU A 639 31.41 -8.08 -8.75
N LEU A 640 31.09 -7.39 -7.64
CA LEU A 640 29.82 -7.57 -6.93
C LEU A 640 28.60 -7.18 -7.78
N PHE A 641 28.69 -6.12 -8.59
CA PHE A 641 27.60 -5.75 -9.51
C PHE A 641 27.35 -6.82 -10.58
N GLU A 642 28.41 -7.42 -11.12
CA GLU A 642 28.30 -8.51 -12.10
C GLU A 642 27.68 -9.77 -11.48
N GLU A 643 28.17 -10.18 -10.30
CA GLU A 643 27.60 -11.31 -9.56
C GLU A 643 26.13 -11.06 -9.22
N ARG A 644 25.80 -9.87 -8.73
CA ARG A 644 24.42 -9.47 -8.42
C ARG A 644 23.52 -9.59 -9.65
N TYR A 645 23.96 -9.07 -10.80
CA TYR A 645 23.22 -9.15 -12.05
C TYR A 645 22.88 -10.60 -12.42
N ASP A 646 23.86 -11.50 -12.31
CA ASP A 646 23.66 -12.92 -12.62
C ASP A 646 22.66 -13.60 -11.65
N LEU A 647 22.69 -13.25 -10.37
CA LEU A 647 21.75 -13.76 -9.36
C LEU A 647 20.33 -13.22 -9.60
N GLU A 648 20.17 -11.93 -9.86
CA GLU A 648 18.89 -11.31 -10.17
C GLU A 648 18.27 -11.89 -11.44
N ARG A 649 19.09 -12.13 -12.47
CA ARG A 649 18.69 -12.81 -13.70
C ARG A 649 18.11 -14.20 -13.41
N GLN A 650 18.80 -15.00 -12.60
CA GLN A 650 18.33 -16.34 -12.22
C GLN A 650 17.02 -16.29 -11.42
N MET A 651 16.90 -15.40 -10.43
CA MET A 651 15.67 -15.22 -9.65
C MET A 651 14.51 -14.77 -10.54
N ARG A 652 14.76 -13.81 -11.45
CA ARG A 652 13.77 -13.30 -12.40
C ARG A 652 13.30 -14.39 -13.35
N GLY A 653 14.22 -15.17 -13.94
CA GLY A 653 13.89 -16.30 -14.79
C GLY A 653 13.02 -17.34 -14.09
N ALA A 654 13.36 -17.71 -12.85
CA ALA A 654 12.57 -18.63 -12.04
C ALA A 654 11.18 -18.06 -11.70
N PHE A 655 11.10 -16.78 -11.32
CA PHE A 655 9.83 -16.11 -10.99
C PHE A 655 8.90 -16.04 -12.20
N LEU A 656 9.42 -15.66 -13.36
CA LEU A 656 8.62 -15.55 -14.58
C LEU A 656 8.20 -16.94 -15.09
N SER A 657 9.08 -17.93 -15.01
CA SER A 657 8.76 -19.33 -15.35
C SER A 657 7.65 -19.91 -14.46
N MET A 658 7.59 -19.50 -13.20
CA MET A 658 6.50 -19.87 -12.29
C MET A 658 5.17 -19.23 -12.72
N ARG A 659 5.18 -17.98 -13.19
CA ARG A 659 3.96 -17.25 -13.58
C ARG A 659 3.40 -17.66 -14.94
N ALA A 660 4.23 -18.15 -15.86
CA ALA A 660 3.88 -18.48 -17.24
C ALA A 660 2.86 -19.64 -17.45
N GLY A 661 2.26 -20.21 -16.40
CA GLY A 661 1.29 -21.32 -16.50
C GLY A 661 1.90 -22.68 -16.92
N GLY A 662 1.31 -23.80 -16.50
CA GLY A 662 1.83 -25.16 -16.75
C GLY A 662 1.89 -26.03 -15.47
N GLU A 663 2.56 -27.20 -15.52
CA GLU A 663 2.66 -28.18 -14.42
C GLU A 663 3.20 -27.58 -13.09
N GLY A 664 2.34 -26.92 -12.33
CA GLY A 664 2.72 -26.00 -11.25
C GLY A 664 3.48 -26.62 -10.08
N ARG A 665 3.51 -27.95 -9.93
CA ARG A 665 4.20 -28.62 -8.83
C ARG A 665 5.71 -28.76 -9.05
N ALA A 666 6.15 -29.05 -10.28
CA ALA A 666 7.59 -29.21 -10.56
C ALA A 666 8.27 -27.84 -10.55
N ARG A 667 7.71 -26.88 -11.29
CA ARG A 667 8.18 -25.49 -11.31
C ARG A 667 8.14 -24.81 -9.95
N GLY A 668 7.11 -25.09 -9.14
CA GLY A 668 7.03 -24.55 -7.78
C GLY A 668 8.16 -25.04 -6.86
N ARG A 669 8.63 -26.29 -7.03
CA ARG A 669 9.79 -26.80 -6.27
C ARG A 669 11.09 -26.16 -6.73
N GLU A 670 11.27 -26.02 -8.03
CA GLU A 670 12.44 -25.39 -8.62
C GLU A 670 12.53 -23.91 -8.24
N PHE A 671 11.43 -23.16 -8.41
CA PHE A 671 11.31 -21.79 -7.92
C PHE A 671 11.64 -21.68 -6.43
N GLY A 672 11.06 -22.55 -5.60
CA GLY A 672 11.35 -22.57 -4.17
C GLY A 672 12.80 -22.92 -3.83
N ARG A 673 13.52 -23.67 -4.70
CA ARG A 673 14.96 -23.95 -4.55
C ARG A 673 15.78 -22.72 -4.94
N VAL A 674 15.53 -22.15 -6.11
CA VAL A 674 16.22 -20.94 -6.60
C VAL A 674 16.06 -19.79 -5.62
N MET A 675 14.84 -19.51 -5.14
CA MET A 675 14.60 -18.43 -4.18
C MET A 675 15.29 -18.65 -2.82
N ARG A 676 15.63 -19.89 -2.44
CA ARG A 676 16.39 -20.15 -1.22
C ARG A 676 17.90 -20.05 -1.43
N GLU A 677 18.41 -20.70 -2.47
CA GLU A 677 19.85 -20.77 -2.77
C GLU A 677 20.33 -19.43 -3.32
N VAL A 678 19.84 -19.04 -4.51
CA VAL A 678 20.17 -17.78 -5.17
C VAL A 678 19.71 -16.58 -4.35
N GLY A 679 18.57 -16.68 -3.67
CA GLY A 679 18.09 -15.62 -2.79
C GLY A 679 18.90 -15.46 -1.49
N SER A 680 19.69 -16.44 -1.06
CA SER A 680 20.66 -16.25 0.03
C SER A 680 21.88 -15.48 -0.46
N THR A 681 22.52 -15.99 -1.51
CA THR A 681 23.70 -15.38 -2.11
C THR A 681 23.41 -13.96 -2.59
N SER A 682 22.24 -13.71 -3.17
CA SER A 682 21.83 -12.36 -3.58
C SER A 682 21.73 -11.39 -2.41
N ARG A 683 21.31 -11.86 -1.21
CA ARG A 683 21.30 -11.02 0.00
C ARG A 683 22.71 -10.72 0.48
N GLU A 684 23.59 -11.71 0.48
CA GLU A 684 25.01 -11.55 0.86
C GLU A 684 25.73 -10.56 -0.08
N VAL A 685 25.54 -10.69 -1.39
CA VAL A 685 26.11 -9.76 -2.38
C VAL A 685 25.54 -8.35 -2.24
N ASN A 686 24.22 -8.22 -2.07
CA ASN A 686 23.61 -6.91 -1.84
C ASN A 686 24.12 -6.25 -0.56
N GLU A 687 24.28 -7.02 0.51
CA GLU A 687 24.83 -6.54 1.78
C GLU A 687 26.28 -6.07 1.61
N ALA A 688 27.12 -6.83 0.89
CA ALA A 688 28.49 -6.44 0.59
C ALA A 688 28.55 -5.12 -0.21
N ILE A 689 27.70 -4.92 -1.21
CA ILE A 689 27.62 -3.66 -1.95
C ILE A 689 27.15 -2.52 -1.04
N VAL A 690 26.14 -2.74 -0.20
CA VAL A 690 25.64 -1.74 0.75
C VAL A 690 26.72 -1.31 1.73
N ILE A 691 27.48 -2.25 2.30
CA ILE A 691 28.60 -1.95 3.21
C ILE A 691 29.63 -1.07 2.51
N ASN A 692 30.04 -1.44 1.30
CA ASN A 692 30.99 -0.65 0.52
C ASN A 692 30.46 0.74 0.17
N ASN A 693 29.20 0.82 -0.25
CA ASN A 693 28.54 2.09 -0.56
C ASN A 693 28.50 3.04 0.64
N ARG A 694 28.11 2.53 1.82
CA ARG A 694 28.05 3.32 3.06
C ARG A 694 29.44 3.76 3.51
N HIS A 695 30.41 2.85 3.48
CA HIS A 695 31.78 3.15 3.87
C HIS A 695 32.38 4.27 3.01
N LEU A 696 32.25 4.14 1.67
CA LEU A 696 32.70 5.18 0.75
C LEU A 696 31.93 6.49 0.97
N LEU A 697 30.61 6.43 1.14
CA LEU A 697 29.80 7.62 1.39
C LEU A 697 30.30 8.40 2.61
N ASP A 698 30.53 7.72 3.74
CA ASP A 698 31.04 8.37 4.96
C ASP A 698 32.42 9.04 4.71
N GLN A 699 33.33 8.34 4.03
CA GLN A 699 34.65 8.88 3.69
C GLN A 699 34.58 10.08 2.74
N LEU A 700 33.66 10.05 1.76
CA LEU A 700 33.42 11.16 0.83
C LEU A 700 32.83 12.38 1.56
N LEU A 701 31.91 12.17 2.50
CA LEU A 701 31.30 13.26 3.26
C LEU A 701 32.33 13.99 4.14
N ASP A 702 33.36 13.28 4.62
CA ASP A 702 34.49 13.85 5.35
C ASP A 702 35.54 14.53 4.45
N ALA A 703 35.65 14.11 3.18
CA ALA A 703 36.61 14.63 2.22
C ALA A 703 36.08 15.87 1.46
N LEU A 704 34.78 15.91 1.18
CA LEU A 704 34.17 16.93 0.33
C LEU A 704 33.86 18.23 1.09
N PRO A 705 33.85 19.39 0.41
CA PRO A 705 33.29 20.63 0.96
C PRO A 705 31.84 20.42 1.40
N SER A 706 31.43 21.03 2.52
CA SER A 706 30.10 20.83 3.14
C SER A 706 28.93 20.96 2.16
N ALA A 707 28.99 21.90 1.20
CA ALA A 707 27.95 22.07 0.18
C ALA A 707 27.86 20.87 -0.77
N SER A 708 29.00 20.34 -1.23
CA SER A 708 29.07 19.15 -2.09
C SER A 708 28.70 17.89 -1.32
N ALA A 709 29.20 17.73 -0.09
CA ALA A 709 28.87 16.62 0.80
C ALA A 709 27.36 16.50 1.02
N GLY A 710 26.67 17.62 1.32
CA GLY A 710 25.22 17.65 1.46
C GLY A 710 24.47 17.20 0.20
N GLN A 711 24.92 17.64 -0.98
CA GLN A 711 24.31 17.23 -2.26
C GLN A 711 24.49 15.74 -2.56
N VAL A 712 25.70 15.21 -2.31
CA VAL A 712 26.01 13.78 -2.50
C VAL A 712 25.15 12.94 -1.57
N ARG A 713 25.09 13.28 -0.27
CA ARG A 713 24.25 12.60 0.72
C ARG A 713 22.78 12.59 0.29
N GLU A 714 22.24 13.75 -0.07
CA GLU A 714 20.82 13.87 -0.44
C GLU A 714 20.49 12.99 -1.66
N GLN A 715 21.32 13.01 -2.70
CA GLN A 715 21.06 12.21 -3.89
C GLN A 715 21.27 10.71 -3.65
N TYR A 716 22.25 10.34 -2.84
CA TYR A 716 22.45 8.96 -2.42
C TYR A 716 21.20 8.45 -1.69
N TYR A 717 20.73 9.17 -0.67
CA TYR A 717 19.54 8.77 0.11
C TYR A 717 18.26 8.72 -0.74
N ARG A 718 18.07 9.65 -1.68
CA ARG A 718 16.92 9.61 -2.60
C ARG A 718 16.89 8.34 -3.46
N ARG A 719 18.05 7.82 -3.87
CA ARG A 719 18.17 6.59 -4.66
C ARG A 719 18.10 5.32 -3.82
N ALA A 720 18.76 5.32 -2.67
CA ALA A 720 18.83 4.19 -1.75
C ALA A 720 17.50 3.97 -0.98
N PHE A 721 16.78 5.05 -0.66
CA PHE A 721 15.55 5.02 0.15
C PHE A 721 14.37 5.70 -0.56
N PRO A 722 13.97 5.23 -1.75
CA PRO A 722 12.88 5.86 -2.51
C PRO A 722 11.56 5.87 -1.74
N GLN A 723 11.29 4.87 -0.88
CA GLN A 723 10.11 4.83 -0.01
C GLN A 723 10.08 5.97 1.03
N VAL A 724 11.22 6.59 1.34
CA VAL A 724 11.28 7.78 2.18
C VAL A 724 11.03 9.01 1.31
N TYR A 725 11.71 9.16 0.16
CA TYR A 725 11.71 10.41 -0.60
C TYR A 725 10.60 10.56 -1.65
N ASN A 726 9.98 9.47 -2.11
CA ASN A 726 8.84 9.47 -3.03
C ASN A 726 7.53 9.70 -2.27
N ASP A 727 7.45 10.84 -1.61
CA ASP A 727 6.28 11.28 -0.86
C ASP A 727 5.36 12.11 -1.76
N PRO A 728 4.18 11.59 -2.16
CA PRO A 728 3.22 12.37 -2.94
C PRO A 728 2.60 13.51 -2.11
N ASP A 729 2.64 13.41 -0.78
CA ASP A 729 2.05 14.37 0.14
C ASP A 729 3.04 15.47 0.56
N ARG A 730 4.19 15.60 -0.10
CA ARG A 730 5.16 16.68 0.20
C ARG A 730 4.63 18.05 -0.25
N ALA A 731 4.83 19.08 0.58
CA ALA A 731 4.44 20.45 0.24
C ALA A 731 5.37 21.13 -0.79
N HIS A 732 6.49 20.49 -1.17
CA HIS A 732 7.51 21.09 -2.03
C HIS A 732 6.97 21.53 -3.40
N ASP A 733 6.22 20.66 -4.08
CA ASP A 733 5.73 20.93 -5.43
C ASP A 733 4.71 22.08 -5.41
N MET A 734 3.83 22.12 -4.40
CA MET A 734 2.93 23.25 -4.15
C MET A 734 3.70 24.55 -3.90
N LEU A 735 4.74 24.55 -3.06
CA LEU A 735 5.55 25.74 -2.79
C LEU A 735 6.23 26.27 -4.06
N GLN A 736 6.74 25.38 -4.93
CA GLN A 736 7.29 25.77 -6.23
C GLN A 736 6.23 26.40 -7.13
N THR A 737 5.04 25.78 -7.23
CA THR A 737 3.91 26.34 -7.99
C THR A 737 3.51 27.71 -7.46
N VAL A 738 3.36 27.88 -6.16
CA VAL A 738 3.01 29.16 -5.53
C VAL A 738 4.05 30.23 -5.86
N MET A 739 5.34 29.91 -5.75
CA MET A 739 6.43 30.85 -6.03
C MET A 739 6.49 31.29 -7.51
N SER A 740 5.87 30.54 -8.41
CA SER A 740 5.74 30.90 -9.83
C SER A 740 4.59 31.87 -10.14
N ILE A 741 3.76 32.21 -9.15
CA ILE A 741 2.65 33.16 -9.32
C ILE A 741 3.21 34.59 -9.44
N ASP A 742 3.06 35.19 -10.61
CA ASP A 742 3.56 36.55 -10.91
C ASP A 742 2.89 37.64 -10.06
N SER A 743 1.64 37.41 -9.63
CA SER A 743 0.85 38.38 -8.85
C SER A 743 1.17 38.39 -7.34
N LEU A 744 2.15 37.61 -6.87
CA LEU A 744 2.58 37.67 -5.47
C LEU A 744 3.20 39.03 -5.16
N SER A 745 2.72 39.67 -4.10
CA SER A 745 3.42 40.83 -3.52
C SER A 745 4.79 40.43 -2.96
N ASP A 746 5.73 41.38 -2.88
CA ASP A 746 7.06 41.14 -2.31
C ASP A 746 6.99 40.57 -0.88
N ARG A 747 6.02 41.05 -0.08
CA ARG A 747 5.79 40.54 1.28
C ARG A 747 5.31 39.09 1.28
N GLN A 748 4.38 38.71 0.41
CA GLN A 748 3.92 37.32 0.30
C GLN A 748 5.09 36.43 -0.16
N ARG A 749 5.83 36.86 -1.18
CA ARG A 749 6.98 36.12 -1.72
C ARG A 749 8.05 35.87 -0.66
N MET A 750 8.44 36.90 0.09
CA MET A 750 9.40 36.78 1.19
C MET A 750 8.90 35.79 2.25
N ARG A 751 7.63 35.88 2.65
CA ARG A 751 7.06 34.96 3.64
C ARG A 751 7.00 33.51 3.16
N ILE A 752 6.65 33.28 1.91
CA ILE A 752 6.63 31.93 1.31
C ILE A 752 8.06 31.38 1.16
N GLN A 753 9.04 32.23 0.87
CA GLN A 753 10.45 31.82 0.84
C GLN A 753 10.96 31.38 2.21
N GLU A 754 10.66 32.13 3.28
CA GLU A 754 10.96 31.72 4.66
C GLU A 754 10.36 30.35 4.97
N LEU A 755 9.06 30.17 4.70
CA LEU A 755 8.38 28.89 4.92
C LEU A 755 9.00 27.74 4.11
N ASN A 756 9.43 28.01 2.87
CA ASN A 756 10.07 26.99 2.03
C ASN A 756 11.44 26.58 2.57
N ILE A 757 12.22 27.52 3.11
CA ILE A 757 13.52 27.20 3.74
C ILE A 757 13.29 26.33 4.98
N ASP A 758 12.43 26.77 5.89
CA ASP A 758 12.12 26.04 7.14
C ASP A 758 11.54 24.65 6.85
N TYR A 759 10.62 24.57 5.89
CA TYR A 759 10.05 23.31 5.43
C TYR A 759 11.11 22.36 4.90
N ARG A 760 11.97 22.81 3.98
CA ARG A 760 13.00 21.95 3.39
C ARG A 760 13.97 21.42 4.43
N MET A 761 14.39 22.26 5.38
CA MET A 761 15.29 21.83 6.46
C MET A 761 14.62 20.79 7.36
N THR A 762 13.40 21.05 7.83
CA THR A 762 12.69 20.14 8.74
C THR A 762 12.31 18.83 8.04
N TYR A 763 11.87 18.90 6.79
CA TYR A 763 11.52 17.73 5.99
C TYR A 763 12.75 16.85 5.71
N ALA A 764 13.90 17.47 5.41
CA ALA A 764 15.16 16.75 5.22
C ALA A 764 15.56 16.04 6.50
N ALA A 765 15.58 16.72 7.65
CA ALA A 765 15.92 16.13 8.95
C ALA A 765 15.03 14.92 9.29
N LEU A 766 13.70 15.04 9.16
CA LEU A 766 12.78 13.92 9.38
C LEU A 766 13.01 12.74 8.41
N SER A 767 13.43 13.05 7.18
CA SER A 767 13.74 12.02 6.17
C SER A 767 15.08 11.34 6.46
N GLU A 768 16.07 12.08 6.93
CA GLU A 768 17.36 11.54 7.40
C GLU A 768 17.16 10.65 8.63
N ASP A 769 16.39 11.08 9.63
CA ASP A 769 16.07 10.26 10.81
C ASP A 769 15.42 8.92 10.40
N MET A 770 14.56 8.92 9.38
CA MET A 770 13.97 7.69 8.85
C MET A 770 15.01 6.80 8.17
N VAL A 771 15.91 7.40 7.39
CA VAL A 771 17.01 6.68 6.74
C VAL A 771 17.93 6.06 7.77
N ASP A 772 18.33 6.82 8.80
CA ASP A 772 19.20 6.37 9.87
C ASP A 772 18.62 5.17 10.59
N LEU A 773 17.32 5.19 10.93
CA LEU A 773 16.63 4.03 11.52
C LEU A 773 16.58 2.81 10.59
N MET A 774 16.36 3.04 9.29
CA MET A 774 16.40 1.96 8.30
C MET A 774 17.82 1.39 8.12
N MET A 775 18.84 2.22 8.30
CA MET A 775 20.25 1.84 8.23
C MET A 775 20.74 1.13 9.49
N SER A 776 20.29 1.55 10.67
CA SER A 776 20.77 1.11 11.99
C SER A 776 20.19 -0.22 12.46
N GLY A 777 19.07 -0.67 11.89
CA GLY A 777 18.41 -1.88 12.36
C GLY A 777 19.29 -3.12 12.13
N GLU A 778 20.13 -3.52 13.07
CA GLU A 778 20.93 -4.75 12.98
C GLU A 778 20.02 -5.98 12.74
N GLU A 779 20.42 -6.86 11.82
CA GLU A 779 19.85 -8.21 11.81
C GLU A 779 20.41 -8.95 13.03
N GLU A 780 19.67 -8.96 14.15
CA GLU A 780 19.89 -10.00 15.16
C GLU A 780 19.64 -11.35 14.48
N ASP A 781 20.71 -11.97 13.97
CA ASP A 781 20.74 -13.36 13.55
C ASP A 781 20.41 -14.22 14.78
N ASP A 782 19.33 -14.98 14.71
CA ASP A 782 18.91 -15.84 15.81
C ASP A 782 19.75 -17.12 15.93
N GLY A 783 20.86 -17.19 15.17
CA GLY A 783 21.77 -18.32 15.10
C GLY A 783 21.18 -19.55 14.42
N ARG A 784 19.97 -19.44 13.82
CA ARG A 784 19.32 -20.54 13.08
C ARG A 784 19.27 -20.29 11.58
N GLY A 785 19.98 -19.28 11.08
CA GLY A 785 20.07 -18.97 9.64
C GLY A 785 18.71 -18.62 9.01
N ARG A 786 17.72 -18.26 9.82
CA ARG A 786 16.45 -17.70 9.36
C ARG A 786 16.44 -16.27 9.84
N ALA A 787 16.60 -15.32 8.93
CA ALA A 787 16.29 -13.92 9.20
C ALA A 787 14.95 -13.89 9.95
N ARG A 788 14.99 -13.48 11.23
CA ARG A 788 13.78 -13.40 12.06
C ARG A 788 12.74 -12.68 11.22
N ARG A 789 11.56 -13.28 11.03
CA ARG A 789 10.41 -12.52 10.52
C ARG A 789 10.19 -11.40 11.53
N ARG A 790 10.74 -10.22 11.25
CA ARG A 790 10.54 -9.03 12.07
C ARG A 790 9.04 -8.86 12.19
N SER A 791 8.56 -9.05 13.41
CA SER A 791 7.16 -8.83 13.75
C SER A 791 6.86 -7.36 13.46
N PHE A 792 5.63 -7.03 13.10
CA PHE A 792 5.19 -5.63 12.96
C PHE A 792 5.45 -4.81 14.24
N ALA A 793 5.65 -5.51 15.34
CA ALA A 793 6.12 -5.06 16.64
C ALA A 793 7.64 -4.67 16.70
N ASP A 794 8.25 -4.24 15.59
CA ASP A 794 9.64 -3.73 15.57
C ASP A 794 9.66 -2.25 16.02
N PRO A 795 10.41 -1.88 17.09
CA PRO A 795 10.58 -0.48 17.50
C PRO A 795 10.92 0.47 16.37
N ASP A 796 11.81 0.06 15.46
CA ASP A 796 12.26 0.89 14.35
C ASP A 796 11.10 1.20 13.40
N GLN A 797 10.22 0.23 13.16
CA GLN A 797 9.05 0.42 12.29
C GLN A 797 8.04 1.39 12.91
N SER A 798 7.77 1.27 14.22
CA SER A 798 6.89 2.20 14.93
C SER A 798 7.42 3.63 14.82
N ARG A 799 8.73 3.80 15.03
CA ARG A 799 9.39 5.09 14.92
C ARG A 799 9.40 5.65 13.49
N ILE A 800 9.59 4.80 12.47
CA ILE A 800 9.46 5.22 11.06
C ILE A 800 8.06 5.72 10.75
N GLU A 801 7.01 5.03 11.21
CA GLU A 801 5.63 5.51 11.02
C GLU A 801 5.38 6.83 11.77
N GLN A 802 5.93 7.01 12.98
CA GLN A 802 5.90 8.31 13.67
C GLN A 802 6.53 9.42 12.83
N LEU A 803 7.73 9.20 12.28
CA LEU A 803 8.42 10.20 11.46
C LEU A 803 7.65 10.51 10.17
N ARG A 804 7.02 9.49 9.55
CA ARG A 804 6.12 9.68 8.40
C ARG A 804 4.92 10.56 8.77
N PHE A 805 4.32 10.33 9.94
CA PHE A 805 3.26 11.19 10.44
C PHE A 805 3.72 12.63 10.62
N GLU A 806 4.80 12.85 11.35
CA GLU A 806 5.33 14.19 11.61
C GLU A 806 5.67 14.93 10.31
N ARG A 807 6.17 14.22 9.30
CA ARG A 807 6.45 14.77 7.98
C ARG A 807 5.19 15.13 7.17
N ARG A 808 4.13 14.31 7.25
CA ARG A 808 2.83 14.64 6.66
C ARG A 808 2.20 15.86 7.34
N GLU A 809 2.19 15.89 8.67
CA GLU A 809 1.68 17.03 9.44
C GLU A 809 2.47 18.32 9.15
N LEU A 810 3.80 18.23 9.01
CA LEU A 810 4.63 19.33 8.55
C LEU A 810 4.16 19.84 7.18
N SER A 811 3.94 18.95 6.22
CA SER A 811 3.46 19.31 4.88
C SER A 811 2.09 19.98 4.93
N GLU A 812 1.11 19.40 5.63
CA GLU A 812 -0.23 19.99 5.75
C GLU A 812 -0.23 21.34 6.47
N ARG A 813 0.59 21.49 7.51
CA ARG A 813 0.77 22.77 8.19
C ARG A 813 1.31 23.84 7.24
N ILE A 814 2.30 23.50 6.42
CA ILE A 814 2.85 24.42 5.42
C ILE A 814 1.79 24.77 4.36
N ARG A 815 0.96 23.81 3.91
CA ARG A 815 -0.16 24.11 3.00
C ARG A 815 -1.12 25.14 3.60
N ARG A 816 -1.56 24.92 4.84
CA ARG A 816 -2.46 25.85 5.56
C ARG A 816 -1.84 27.24 5.73
N GLN A 817 -0.56 27.31 6.12
CA GLN A 817 0.16 28.59 6.26
C GLN A 817 0.26 29.33 4.92
N VAL A 818 0.60 28.64 3.83
CA VAL A 818 0.63 29.23 2.49
C VAL A 818 -0.75 29.73 2.07
N GLN A 819 -1.81 28.92 2.27
CA GLN A 819 -3.18 29.33 1.97
C GLN A 819 -3.64 30.57 2.75
N SER A 820 -3.11 30.80 3.96
CA SER A 820 -3.40 32.01 4.76
C SER A 820 -2.69 33.27 4.23
N ILE A 821 -1.56 33.10 3.53
CA ILE A 821 -0.78 34.20 2.94
C ILE A 821 -1.38 34.65 1.61
N LEU A 822 -2.01 33.72 0.88
CA LEU A 822 -2.54 33.96 -0.47
C LEU A 822 -3.94 34.58 -0.46
N THR A 823 -4.21 35.40 -1.48
CA THR A 823 -5.56 35.89 -1.78
C THR A 823 -6.43 34.79 -2.38
N GLU A 824 -7.75 34.95 -2.36
CA GLU A 824 -8.69 34.00 -2.97
C GLU A 824 -8.42 33.77 -4.46
N GLN A 825 -8.11 34.83 -5.22
CA GLN A 825 -7.76 34.73 -6.63
C GLN A 825 -6.48 33.91 -6.86
N GLN A 826 -5.46 34.08 -5.99
CA GLN A 826 -4.21 33.33 -6.06
C GLN A 826 -4.40 31.85 -5.69
N ARG A 827 -5.28 31.56 -4.72
CA ARG A 827 -5.63 30.18 -4.35
C ARG A 827 -6.32 29.43 -5.49
N GLY A 828 -7.28 30.07 -6.15
CA GLY A 828 -7.96 29.48 -7.31
C GLY A 828 -7.01 29.11 -8.46
N ALA A 829 -5.91 29.86 -8.63
CA ALA A 829 -4.89 29.54 -9.63
C ALA A 829 -4.10 28.26 -9.30
N ILE A 830 -3.94 27.91 -8.02
CA ILE A 830 -3.24 26.69 -7.58
C ILE A 830 -4.13 25.47 -7.76
N ASP A 831 -5.40 25.56 -7.36
CA ASP A 831 -6.35 24.45 -7.47
C ASP A 831 -6.58 24.03 -8.94
N MET A 832 -6.45 24.96 -9.88
CA MET A 832 -6.49 24.67 -11.31
C MET A 832 -5.26 23.92 -11.84
N VAL A 833 -4.10 24.05 -11.19
CA VAL A 833 -2.85 23.38 -11.58
C VAL A 833 -2.74 21.99 -10.93
N GLN A 834 -3.40 21.80 -9.78
CA GLN A 834 -3.39 20.53 -9.05
C GLN A 834 -4.48 19.53 -9.51
N ARG A 835 -5.47 19.99 -10.28
CA ARG A 835 -6.46 19.15 -10.98
C ARG A 835 -5.96 18.78 -12.37
#